data_AF-A0A2U2IZG9-F1
#
_entry.id   AF-A0A2U2IZG9-F1
#
_cell.length_a   1.000
_cell.length_b   1.000
_cell.length_c   1.000
_cell.angle_alpha   90.00
_cell.angle_beta   90.00
_cell.angle_gamma   90.00
#
_symmetry.space_group_name_H-M   'P 1'
#
loop_
_entity.id
_entity.type
_entity.pdbx_description
1 polymer ?
#
loop_
_entity_poly.entity_id
_entity_poly.type
_entity_poly.pdbx_seq_one_letter_code
_entity_poly.pdbx_strand_id
1 'polypeptide(L)'
;MVDAPVMDAAAARERMVERQIAARGITDRRLLDAMRTVPREAFVPAHLREFAFEDSPLPIEAEQTISQPYIVALMIEAAGLKAGDRVLEIGAGSGYAAAVMGQVADQVFAIERHAQLAELAAARMKRLGYDNVTIIHGDGTKGLPREAPFDAIIAAASGPDVPKELRNQLSDGGRLVMPVGEPHSIQKLVKVTRLGDDDFRAEDLGGVRFVPLIGAHGFRDEEGGRQALRSLPELIGAAAEPLPAIDDPAFGALFDTYAGARVVLLGEASHGTSEFYRARAAITKRLIEEHGFTIVAVEADWPDAAAVDRYVRHRPIREGEEAAFQRFPTWMWRNTDVDAFIRWLRRHNEGRAPDEMTGFYGLDLYNLGGSMRAVIDYLDDVDPEAAAVARERYGCLMPYAKNPQGYGRMAITRGFAECERPVVEMLRELLQRKLEYAAEDGDEFLDATANARLIKNAEEYYRVMYHGAAESWNLRDTHMFETLCQLLDAKGPESKAIVWAHNSHIGDASHTEMGQVREELNIGQLCRERFGREAMLIGFGTHSGTVAAASDWDAPMEVKAVRPSLSGSYERVSHDSNVKQFLLDLRGAEEGLREMLEEPRLERFIGVIYRPETERWSHYSQAILPGQFDAWVWFDETTAVTPLPGKIEAAEEETYPFGL
;
A
#
# COMPACT_ATOMS: atom_id res chain seq x y z
N MET A 1 -28.96 -18.81 -4.51
CA MET A 1 -28.89 -17.81 -5.60
C MET A 1 -29.96 -16.78 -5.32
N VAL A 2 -29.57 -15.70 -4.64
CA VAL A 2 -30.37 -14.49 -4.56
C VAL A 2 -29.74 -13.59 -5.60
N ASP A 3 -30.45 -13.29 -6.69
CA ASP A 3 -29.98 -12.34 -7.70
C ASP A 3 -29.65 -11.03 -7.00
N ALA A 4 -28.44 -10.52 -7.22
CA ALA A 4 -28.07 -9.18 -6.79
C ALA A 4 -29.09 -8.19 -7.37
N PRO A 5 -29.54 -7.18 -6.61
CA PRO A 5 -30.51 -6.22 -7.12
C PRO A 5 -29.98 -5.57 -8.40
N VAL A 6 -30.71 -5.74 -9.50
CA VAL A 6 -30.42 -5.08 -10.78
C VAL A 6 -30.39 -3.58 -10.51
N MET A 7 -29.20 -2.97 -10.65
CA MET A 7 -29.02 -1.55 -10.49
C MET A 7 -29.97 -0.79 -11.42
N ASP A 8 -30.82 0.06 -10.86
CA ASP A 8 -31.62 1.00 -11.63
C ASP A 8 -30.70 2.09 -12.21
N ALA A 9 -30.25 1.86 -13.45
CA ALA A 9 -29.37 2.75 -14.19
C ALA A 9 -29.96 4.16 -14.38
N ALA A 10 -31.29 4.29 -14.50
CA ALA A 10 -31.92 5.60 -14.64
C ALA A 10 -31.83 6.39 -13.33
N ALA A 11 -32.14 5.75 -12.20
CA ALA A 11 -31.99 6.38 -10.88
C ALA A 11 -30.52 6.69 -10.54
N ALA A 12 -29.57 5.82 -10.93
CA ALA A 12 -28.14 6.06 -10.74
C ALA A 12 -27.66 7.28 -11.54
N ARG A 13 -28.13 7.42 -12.77
CA ARG A 13 -27.82 8.55 -13.64
C ARG A 13 -28.43 9.86 -13.13
N GLU A 14 -29.66 9.83 -12.63
CA GLU A 14 -30.27 11.02 -12.00
C GLU A 14 -29.42 11.49 -10.81
N ARG A 15 -29.01 10.56 -9.93
CA ARG A 15 -28.13 10.89 -8.80
C ARG A 15 -26.79 11.48 -9.24
N MET A 16 -26.18 10.93 -10.29
CA MET A 16 -24.95 11.46 -10.88
C MET A 16 -25.15 12.92 -11.32
N VAL A 17 -26.22 13.20 -12.09
CA VAL A 17 -26.51 14.55 -12.59
C VAL A 17 -26.81 15.53 -11.45
N GLU A 18 -27.64 15.16 -10.48
CA GLU A 18 -27.99 16.04 -9.37
C GLU A 18 -26.79 16.33 -8.45
N ARG A 19 -26.09 15.28 -8.00
CA ARG A 19 -25.12 15.38 -6.90
C ARG A 19 -23.70 15.70 -7.37
N GLN A 20 -23.31 15.24 -8.56
CA GLN A 20 -21.93 15.33 -9.03
C GLN A 20 -21.76 16.39 -10.11
N ILE A 21 -22.84 16.79 -10.80
CA ILE A 21 -22.79 17.74 -11.91
C ILE A 21 -23.43 19.07 -11.52
N ALA A 22 -24.75 19.08 -11.27
CA ALA A 22 -25.50 20.30 -10.95
C ALA A 22 -25.04 20.96 -9.63
N ALA A 23 -24.81 20.15 -8.59
CA ALA A 23 -24.33 20.65 -7.29
C ALA A 23 -22.93 21.31 -7.36
N ARG A 24 -22.17 21.07 -8.43
CA ARG A 24 -20.84 21.65 -8.68
C ARG A 24 -20.85 22.82 -9.67
N GLY A 25 -22.02 23.43 -9.85
CA GLY A 25 -22.15 24.70 -10.55
C GLY A 25 -22.52 24.60 -12.03
N ILE A 26 -22.80 23.39 -12.55
CA ILE A 26 -23.34 23.25 -13.91
C ILE A 26 -24.83 23.61 -13.93
N THR A 27 -25.22 24.56 -14.77
CA THR A 27 -26.56 25.18 -14.71
C THR A 27 -27.37 25.12 -16.01
N ASP A 28 -26.76 24.87 -17.18
CA ASP A 28 -27.52 24.71 -18.43
C ASP A 28 -28.47 23.51 -18.34
N ARG A 29 -29.78 23.80 -18.33
CA ARG A 29 -30.84 22.79 -18.22
C ARG A 29 -30.83 21.78 -19.36
N ARG A 30 -30.56 22.21 -20.61
CA ARG A 30 -30.53 21.31 -21.77
C ARG A 30 -29.38 20.32 -21.66
N LEU A 31 -28.23 20.78 -21.16
CA LEU A 31 -27.09 19.91 -20.89
C LEU A 31 -27.39 18.91 -19.76
N LEU A 32 -27.96 19.37 -18.65
CA LEU A 32 -28.33 18.48 -17.55
C LEU A 32 -29.34 17.42 -18.01
N ASP A 33 -30.33 17.80 -18.81
CA ASP A 33 -31.32 16.87 -19.38
C ASP A 33 -30.70 15.91 -20.41
N ALA A 34 -29.72 16.36 -21.20
CA ALA A 34 -28.94 15.49 -22.08
C ALA A 34 -28.17 14.45 -21.27
N MET A 35 -27.49 14.85 -20.17
CA MET A 35 -26.75 13.95 -19.29
C MET A 35 -27.66 12.94 -18.57
N ARG A 36 -28.94 13.28 -18.30
CA ARG A 36 -29.97 12.35 -17.82
C ARG A 36 -30.43 11.38 -18.90
N THR A 37 -30.49 11.83 -20.14
CA THR A 37 -31.05 11.06 -21.25
C THR A 37 -30.05 10.07 -21.83
N VAL A 38 -28.78 10.48 -22.01
CA VAL A 38 -27.75 9.67 -22.66
C VAL A 38 -27.31 8.51 -21.73
N PRO A 39 -27.43 7.24 -22.15
CA PRO A 39 -27.09 6.10 -21.32
C PRO A 39 -25.59 5.87 -21.23
N ARG A 40 -24.92 6.60 -20.32
CA ARG A 40 -23.45 6.50 -20.11
C ARG A 40 -22.97 5.06 -19.95
N GLU A 41 -23.74 4.21 -19.28
CA GLU A 41 -23.46 2.77 -19.11
C GLU A 41 -23.39 1.98 -20.43
N ALA A 42 -23.94 2.52 -21.53
CA ALA A 42 -23.86 1.94 -22.87
C ALA A 42 -22.56 2.31 -23.63
N PHE A 43 -21.75 3.21 -23.06
CA PHE A 43 -20.49 3.72 -23.61
C PHE A 43 -19.25 3.21 -22.86
N VAL A 44 -19.43 2.25 -21.94
CA VAL A 44 -18.35 1.60 -21.20
C VAL A 44 -18.37 0.07 -21.40
N PRO A 45 -17.24 -0.62 -21.22
CA PRO A 45 -17.18 -2.08 -21.22
C PRO A 45 -18.18 -2.70 -20.24
N ALA A 46 -18.68 -3.91 -20.56
CA ALA A 46 -19.74 -4.56 -19.78
C ALA A 46 -19.38 -4.75 -18.29
N HIS A 47 -18.11 -5.01 -17.99
CA HIS A 47 -17.59 -5.21 -16.64
C HIS A 47 -17.42 -3.91 -15.84
N LEU A 48 -17.60 -2.73 -16.46
CA LEU A 48 -17.48 -1.42 -15.81
C LEU A 48 -18.81 -0.66 -15.72
N ARG A 49 -19.92 -1.28 -16.10
CA ARG A 49 -21.23 -0.61 -16.13
C ARG A 49 -21.71 -0.13 -14.77
N GLU A 50 -21.36 -0.83 -13.69
CA GLU A 50 -21.69 -0.40 -12.34
C GLU A 50 -21.00 0.91 -11.93
N PHE A 51 -19.79 1.14 -12.44
CA PHE A 51 -18.99 2.34 -12.19
C PHE A 51 -19.32 3.49 -13.14
N ALA A 52 -20.18 3.28 -14.15
CA ALA A 52 -20.46 4.27 -15.20
C ALA A 52 -20.98 5.62 -14.67
N PHE A 53 -21.54 5.64 -13.46
CA PHE A 53 -22.16 6.81 -12.81
C PHE A 53 -21.28 7.47 -11.75
N GLU A 54 -20.06 6.97 -11.56
CA GLU A 54 -19.07 7.62 -10.69
C GLU A 54 -18.42 8.81 -11.41
N ASP A 55 -18.06 9.86 -10.66
CA ASP A 55 -17.34 11.00 -11.23
C ASP A 55 -15.84 10.70 -11.42
N SER A 56 -15.53 9.62 -12.14
CA SER A 56 -14.18 9.15 -12.43
C SER A 56 -14.02 8.80 -13.92
N PRO A 57 -12.80 8.91 -14.47
CA PRO A 57 -12.51 8.37 -15.79
C PRO A 57 -12.51 6.84 -15.73
N LEU A 58 -12.94 6.19 -16.82
CA LEU A 58 -12.94 4.72 -16.92
C LEU A 58 -12.16 4.27 -18.17
N PRO A 59 -11.44 3.14 -18.12
CA PRO A 59 -10.78 2.61 -19.30
C PRO A 59 -11.80 2.13 -20.34
N ILE A 60 -11.49 2.39 -21.60
CA ILE A 60 -12.22 1.93 -22.79
C ILE A 60 -11.27 1.22 -23.73
N GLU A 61 -11.75 0.81 -24.91
CA GLU A 61 -10.92 0.12 -25.90
C GLU A 61 -9.72 0.99 -26.37
N ALA A 62 -8.71 0.35 -26.97
CA ALA A 62 -7.48 1.00 -27.45
C ALA A 62 -6.71 1.81 -26.40
N GLU A 63 -6.74 1.36 -25.14
CA GLU A 63 -6.02 1.98 -24.00
C GLU A 63 -6.42 3.45 -23.75
N GLN A 64 -7.60 3.85 -24.23
CA GLN A 64 -8.12 5.18 -24.00
C GLN A 64 -9.00 5.20 -22.74
N THR A 65 -9.38 6.40 -22.32
CA THR A 65 -10.27 6.61 -21.17
C THR A 65 -11.49 7.42 -21.58
N ILE A 66 -12.69 7.01 -21.17
CA ILE A 66 -13.85 7.89 -21.15
C ILE A 66 -13.70 8.88 -19.99
N SER A 67 -13.78 10.19 -20.27
CA SER A 67 -13.65 11.22 -19.25
C SER A 67 -14.75 11.12 -18.18
N GLN A 68 -14.45 11.56 -16.96
CA GLN A 68 -15.42 11.66 -15.88
C GLN A 68 -16.63 12.55 -16.26
N PRO A 69 -17.87 12.20 -15.86
CA PRO A 69 -19.09 12.93 -16.18
C PRO A 69 -19.03 14.43 -15.97
N TYR A 70 -18.44 14.90 -14.85
CA TYR A 70 -18.37 16.33 -14.56
C TYR A 70 -17.52 17.09 -15.59
N ILE A 71 -16.38 16.54 -16.00
CA ILE A 71 -15.51 17.20 -16.98
C ILE A 71 -16.18 17.30 -18.35
N VAL A 72 -16.92 16.27 -18.77
CA VAL A 72 -17.72 16.32 -20.00
C VAL A 72 -18.73 17.47 -19.92
N ALA A 73 -19.47 17.57 -18.81
CA ALA A 73 -20.44 18.65 -18.61
C ALA A 73 -19.78 20.04 -18.57
N LEU A 74 -18.67 20.19 -17.84
CA LEU A 74 -17.91 21.43 -17.72
C LEU A 74 -17.45 21.94 -19.09
N MET A 75 -16.90 21.07 -19.92
CA MET A 75 -16.42 21.46 -21.25
C MET A 75 -17.57 21.87 -22.18
N ILE A 76 -18.69 21.15 -22.14
CA ILE A 76 -19.87 21.46 -22.96
C ILE A 76 -20.52 22.78 -22.51
N GLU A 77 -20.65 23.02 -21.21
CA GLU A 77 -21.19 24.29 -20.69
C GLU A 77 -20.24 25.46 -20.99
N ALA A 78 -18.93 25.27 -20.84
CA ALA A 78 -17.93 26.28 -21.19
C ALA A 78 -18.00 26.67 -22.67
N ALA A 79 -18.24 25.70 -23.57
CA ALA A 79 -18.46 25.94 -24.99
C ALA A 79 -19.78 26.69 -25.25
N GLY A 80 -20.76 26.61 -24.35
CA GLY A 80 -22.02 27.36 -24.40
C GLY A 80 -22.95 26.94 -25.53
N LEU A 81 -23.02 25.64 -25.81
CA LEU A 81 -23.72 25.09 -26.99
C LEU A 81 -25.18 25.54 -27.09
N LYS A 82 -25.63 25.77 -28.32
CA LYS A 82 -27.02 26.13 -28.66
C LYS A 82 -27.60 25.08 -29.61
N ALA A 83 -28.94 25.02 -29.66
CA ALA A 83 -29.66 24.03 -30.45
C ALA A 83 -29.41 24.11 -31.97
N GLY A 84 -28.93 25.25 -32.47
CA GLY A 84 -28.57 25.43 -33.88
C GLY A 84 -27.07 25.31 -34.17
N ASP A 85 -26.25 25.02 -33.16
CA ASP A 85 -24.78 25.01 -33.32
C ASP A 85 -24.34 23.77 -34.10
N ARG A 86 -23.38 23.95 -35.02
CA ARG A 86 -22.58 22.86 -35.61
C ARG A 86 -21.32 22.66 -34.78
N VAL A 87 -21.11 21.44 -34.29
CA VAL A 87 -20.06 21.12 -33.32
C VAL A 87 -19.05 20.14 -33.92
N LEU A 88 -17.77 20.41 -33.69
CA LEU A 88 -16.68 19.47 -33.97
C LEU A 88 -16.09 18.96 -32.64
N GLU A 89 -16.08 17.65 -32.46
CA GLU A 89 -15.37 16.98 -31.38
C GLU A 89 -14.05 16.39 -31.90
N ILE A 90 -12.97 16.59 -31.14
CA ILE A 90 -11.67 15.98 -31.40
C ILE A 90 -11.38 14.95 -30.30
N GLY A 91 -11.31 13.67 -30.67
CA GLY A 91 -11.16 12.54 -29.76
C GLY A 91 -12.51 11.96 -29.34
N ALA A 92 -13.22 11.30 -30.26
CA ALA A 92 -14.55 10.75 -29.98
C ALA A 92 -14.53 9.67 -28.88
N GLY A 93 -13.43 8.92 -28.74
CA GLY A 93 -13.26 7.87 -27.73
C GLY A 93 -14.40 6.84 -27.78
N SER A 94 -15.16 6.74 -26.70
CA SER A 94 -16.33 5.85 -26.64
C SER A 94 -17.54 6.35 -27.42
N GLY A 95 -17.58 7.65 -27.73
CA GLY A 95 -18.71 8.37 -28.31
C GLY A 95 -19.63 9.06 -27.30
N TYR A 96 -19.39 8.93 -25.99
CA TYR A 96 -20.32 9.45 -24.98
C TYR A 96 -20.53 10.98 -25.06
N ALA A 97 -19.45 11.76 -25.13
CA ALA A 97 -19.54 13.22 -25.21
C ALA A 97 -20.19 13.66 -26.53
N ALA A 98 -19.87 13.01 -27.66
CA ALA A 98 -20.58 13.17 -28.93
C ALA A 98 -22.11 13.00 -28.79
N ALA A 99 -22.56 11.94 -28.10
CA ALA A 99 -23.98 11.66 -27.87
C ALA A 99 -24.64 12.72 -26.98
N VAL A 100 -23.95 13.19 -25.93
CA VAL A 100 -24.45 14.28 -25.08
C VAL A 100 -24.58 15.57 -25.88
N MET A 101 -23.57 15.93 -26.67
CA MET A 101 -23.63 17.11 -27.55
C MET A 101 -24.73 16.99 -28.61
N GLY A 102 -24.97 15.79 -29.14
CA GLY A 102 -26.03 15.52 -30.11
C GLY A 102 -27.45 15.73 -29.56
N GLN A 103 -27.63 15.77 -28.23
CA GLN A 103 -28.91 16.15 -27.60
C GLN A 103 -29.07 17.68 -27.43
N VAL A 104 -27.98 18.45 -27.55
CA VAL A 104 -27.95 19.88 -27.24
C VAL A 104 -27.74 20.74 -28.49
N ALA A 105 -27.09 20.22 -29.53
CA ALA A 105 -26.71 20.89 -30.76
C ALA A 105 -27.44 20.33 -32.00
N ASP A 106 -27.38 21.04 -33.12
CA ASP A 106 -28.03 20.62 -34.38
C ASP A 106 -27.30 19.42 -34.99
N GLN A 107 -25.97 19.55 -35.14
CA GLN A 107 -25.13 18.55 -35.79
C GLN A 107 -23.78 18.43 -35.07
N VAL A 108 -23.34 17.19 -34.84
CA VAL A 108 -22.03 16.88 -34.24
C VAL A 108 -21.20 16.05 -35.21
N PHE A 109 -19.96 16.48 -35.46
CA PHE A 109 -18.94 15.71 -36.14
C PHE A 109 -17.86 15.36 -35.13
N ALA A 110 -17.53 14.09 -34.96
CA ALA A 110 -16.50 13.66 -34.01
C ALA A 110 -15.39 12.91 -34.73
N ILE A 111 -14.16 13.40 -34.59
CA ILE A 111 -12.97 12.77 -35.18
C ILE A 111 -12.31 11.87 -34.13
N GLU A 112 -11.97 10.65 -34.53
CA GLU A 112 -11.24 9.69 -33.73
C GLU A 112 -10.04 9.16 -34.51
N ARG A 113 -8.85 9.12 -33.91
CA ARG A 113 -7.62 8.66 -34.57
C ARG A 113 -7.50 7.14 -34.59
N HIS A 114 -8.09 6.45 -33.62
CA HIS A 114 -8.05 5.01 -33.52
C HIS A 114 -9.21 4.38 -34.32
N ALA A 115 -8.89 3.72 -35.43
CA ALA A 115 -9.89 3.06 -36.29
C ALA A 115 -10.88 2.18 -35.51
N GLN A 116 -10.39 1.37 -34.56
CA GLN A 116 -11.22 0.51 -33.72
C GLN A 116 -12.25 1.31 -32.90
N LEU A 117 -11.83 2.41 -32.27
CA LEU A 117 -12.73 3.26 -31.48
C LEU A 117 -13.74 4.00 -32.36
N ALA A 118 -13.29 4.50 -33.52
CA ALA A 118 -14.17 5.15 -34.49
C ALA A 118 -15.30 4.21 -34.95
N GLU A 119 -14.98 2.95 -35.26
CA GLU A 119 -15.94 1.92 -35.65
C GLU A 119 -16.93 1.60 -34.51
N LEU A 120 -16.41 1.41 -33.30
CA LEU A 120 -17.24 1.11 -32.12
C LEU A 120 -18.18 2.27 -31.77
N ALA A 121 -17.67 3.50 -31.76
CA ALA A 121 -18.47 4.70 -31.51
C ALA A 121 -19.55 4.88 -32.57
N ALA A 122 -19.23 4.72 -33.87
CA ALA A 122 -20.21 4.80 -34.96
C ALA A 122 -21.31 3.73 -34.83
N ALA A 123 -20.94 2.49 -34.48
CA ALA A 123 -21.90 1.42 -34.24
C ALA A 123 -22.80 1.73 -33.02
N ARG A 124 -22.24 2.31 -31.95
CA ARG A 124 -23.00 2.74 -30.77
C ARG A 124 -23.98 3.86 -31.11
N MET A 125 -23.58 4.89 -31.89
CA MET A 125 -24.48 5.97 -32.33
C MET A 125 -25.69 5.42 -33.08
N LYS A 126 -25.45 4.56 -34.07
CA LYS A 126 -26.52 3.92 -34.86
C LYS A 126 -27.45 3.07 -33.99
N ARG A 127 -26.89 2.30 -33.06
CA ARG A 127 -27.66 1.43 -32.15
C ARG A 127 -28.53 2.23 -31.18
N LEU A 128 -28.06 3.39 -30.74
CA LEU A 128 -28.75 4.25 -29.77
C LEU A 128 -29.63 5.32 -30.42
N GLY A 129 -29.57 5.47 -31.75
CA GLY A 129 -30.45 6.37 -32.52
C GLY A 129 -29.98 7.83 -32.58
N TYR A 130 -28.67 8.07 -32.50
CA TYR A 130 -28.09 9.42 -32.67
C TYR A 130 -27.77 9.70 -34.13
N ASP A 131 -28.77 10.12 -34.91
CA ASP A 131 -28.65 10.34 -36.36
C ASP A 131 -27.92 11.64 -36.73
N ASN A 132 -27.83 12.60 -35.80
CA ASN A 132 -27.14 13.88 -35.98
C ASN A 132 -25.67 13.86 -35.50
N VAL A 133 -25.14 12.69 -35.14
CA VAL A 133 -23.74 12.50 -34.74
C VAL A 133 -23.00 11.68 -35.80
N THR A 134 -21.99 12.27 -36.43
CA THR A 134 -21.16 11.60 -37.44
C THR A 134 -19.76 11.34 -36.88
N ILE A 135 -19.38 10.06 -36.76
CA ILE A 135 -18.03 9.66 -36.34
C ILE A 135 -17.12 9.49 -37.57
N ILE A 136 -15.93 10.08 -37.52
CA ILE A 136 -14.96 10.10 -38.61
C ILE A 136 -13.62 9.58 -38.10
N HIS A 137 -13.07 8.57 -38.77
CA HIS A 137 -11.71 8.13 -38.51
C HIS A 137 -10.72 9.10 -39.19
N GLY A 138 -9.82 9.72 -38.41
CA GLY A 138 -8.82 10.62 -38.96
C GLY A 138 -8.00 11.38 -37.93
N ASP A 139 -7.08 12.21 -38.43
CA ASP A 139 -6.24 13.09 -37.64
C ASP A 139 -7.02 14.35 -37.23
N GLY A 140 -7.48 14.38 -35.98
CA GLY A 140 -8.29 15.48 -35.44
C GLY A 140 -7.54 16.81 -35.30
N THR A 141 -6.20 16.82 -35.32
CA THR A 141 -5.42 18.06 -35.25
C THR A 141 -5.62 18.95 -36.48
N LYS A 142 -6.05 18.35 -37.60
CA LYS A 142 -6.38 19.05 -38.85
C LYS A 142 -7.80 19.60 -38.87
N GLY A 143 -8.61 19.28 -37.86
CA GLY A 143 -10.05 19.51 -37.87
C GLY A 143 -10.75 18.83 -39.05
N LEU A 144 -11.85 19.42 -39.50
CA LEU A 144 -12.65 18.96 -40.63
C LEU A 144 -12.96 20.09 -41.61
N PRO A 145 -12.00 20.54 -42.44
CA PRO A 145 -12.15 21.73 -43.27
C PRO A 145 -13.32 21.70 -44.25
N ARG A 146 -13.79 20.51 -44.66
CA ARG A 146 -14.92 20.35 -45.59
C ARG A 146 -16.27 20.67 -44.97
N GLU A 147 -16.37 20.58 -43.64
CA GLU A 147 -17.61 20.83 -42.88
C GLU A 147 -17.56 22.12 -42.06
N ALA A 148 -16.40 22.79 -42.05
CA ALA A 148 -16.22 24.10 -41.45
C ALA A 148 -17.05 25.18 -42.18
N PRO A 149 -17.43 26.27 -41.49
CA PRO A 149 -17.08 26.61 -40.12
C PRO A 149 -17.94 25.90 -39.04
N PHE A 150 -17.42 25.84 -37.82
CA PHE A 150 -18.07 25.28 -36.63
C PHE A 150 -18.36 26.36 -35.59
N ASP A 151 -19.52 26.28 -34.94
CA ASP A 151 -19.90 27.18 -33.84
C ASP A 151 -19.21 26.80 -32.53
N ALA A 152 -18.88 25.51 -32.36
CA ALA A 152 -18.06 25.06 -31.26
C ALA A 152 -17.11 23.94 -31.67
N ILE A 153 -15.92 23.94 -31.07
CA ILE A 153 -14.94 22.84 -31.17
C ILE A 153 -14.61 22.39 -29.75
N ILE A 154 -14.73 21.11 -29.45
CA ILE A 154 -14.37 20.55 -28.14
C ILE A 154 -13.35 19.45 -28.36
N ALA A 155 -12.18 19.55 -27.73
CA ALA A 155 -11.13 18.54 -27.84
C ALA A 155 -10.95 17.80 -26.51
N ALA A 156 -11.15 16.49 -26.53
CA ALA A 156 -10.98 15.59 -25.40
C ALA A 156 -9.55 14.99 -25.32
N ALA A 157 -8.56 15.76 -25.76
CA ALA A 157 -7.14 15.40 -25.71
C ALA A 157 -6.28 16.67 -25.61
N SER A 158 -5.19 16.62 -24.85
CA SER A 158 -4.30 17.76 -24.58
C SER A 158 -3.35 18.01 -25.74
N GLY A 159 -3.25 19.25 -26.19
CA GLY A 159 -2.23 19.66 -27.16
C GLY A 159 -1.13 20.51 -26.51
N PRO A 160 0.04 20.62 -27.15
CA PRO A 160 1.08 21.54 -26.68
C PRO A 160 0.62 23.00 -26.72
N ASP A 161 -0.22 23.32 -27.71
CA ASP A 161 -0.93 24.59 -27.90
C ASP A 161 -2.29 24.31 -28.55
N VAL A 162 -3.16 25.32 -28.65
CA VAL A 162 -4.38 25.23 -29.46
C VAL A 162 -4.01 25.28 -30.95
N PRO A 163 -4.27 24.20 -31.74
CA PRO A 163 -3.93 24.15 -33.15
C PRO A 163 -4.54 25.32 -33.93
N LYS A 164 -3.75 25.94 -34.82
CA LYS A 164 -4.22 27.06 -35.65
C LYS A 164 -5.35 26.60 -36.59
N GLU A 165 -5.25 25.37 -37.06
CA GLU A 165 -6.17 24.70 -37.95
C GLU A 165 -7.56 24.57 -37.34
N LEU A 166 -7.64 24.32 -36.02
CA LEU A 166 -8.90 24.29 -35.29
C LEU A 166 -9.45 25.71 -35.09
N ARG A 167 -8.60 26.68 -34.72
CA ARG A 167 -9.02 28.09 -34.59
C ARG A 167 -9.60 28.67 -35.88
N ASN A 168 -8.97 28.40 -37.01
CA ASN A 168 -9.40 28.87 -38.32
C ASN A 168 -10.75 28.28 -38.78
N GLN A 169 -11.15 27.15 -38.21
CA GLN A 169 -12.41 26.47 -38.53
C GLN A 169 -13.57 26.93 -37.64
N LEU A 170 -13.35 27.82 -36.67
CA LEU A 170 -14.43 28.44 -35.90
C LEU A 170 -15.20 29.46 -36.74
N SER A 171 -16.52 29.54 -36.59
CA SER A 171 -17.33 30.67 -37.05
C SER A 171 -17.00 31.93 -36.22
N ASP A 172 -17.40 33.11 -36.71
CA ASP A 172 -17.30 34.34 -35.92
C ASP A 172 -18.18 34.23 -34.66
N GLY A 173 -17.60 34.47 -33.48
CA GLY A 173 -18.25 34.18 -32.19
C GLY A 173 -18.25 32.70 -31.79
N GLY A 174 -17.60 31.84 -32.59
CA GLY A 174 -17.36 30.44 -32.30
C GLY A 174 -16.39 30.25 -31.14
N ARG A 175 -16.49 29.09 -30.47
CA ARG A 175 -15.80 28.81 -29.20
C ARG A 175 -15.10 27.46 -29.27
N LEU A 176 -13.82 27.42 -28.93
CA LEU A 176 -13.05 26.20 -28.80
C LEU A 176 -12.74 25.95 -27.33
N VAL A 177 -12.97 24.73 -26.84
CA VAL A 177 -12.61 24.29 -25.48
C VAL A 177 -11.67 23.09 -25.59
N MET A 178 -10.47 23.22 -25.02
CA MET A 178 -9.41 22.22 -25.16
C MET A 178 -8.42 22.29 -23.99
N PRO A 179 -7.94 21.15 -23.47
CA PRO A 179 -6.78 21.11 -22.58
C PRO A 179 -5.49 21.46 -23.33
N VAL A 180 -4.67 22.31 -22.72
CA VAL A 180 -3.36 22.72 -23.23
C VAL A 180 -2.30 22.52 -22.16
N GLY A 181 -1.25 21.80 -22.52
CA GLY A 181 -0.15 21.47 -21.62
C GLY A 181 0.54 20.18 -22.03
N GLU A 182 1.71 19.97 -21.46
CA GLU A 182 2.52 18.77 -21.70
C GLU A 182 1.74 17.49 -21.31
N PRO A 183 2.02 16.36 -21.98
CA PRO A 183 1.49 15.07 -21.57
C PRO A 183 1.96 14.76 -20.13
N HIS A 184 1.15 14.00 -19.37
CA HIS A 184 1.46 13.56 -18.00
C HIS A 184 1.57 14.66 -16.92
N SER A 185 1.42 15.95 -17.25
CA SER A 185 1.32 17.03 -16.27
C SER A 185 -0.13 17.46 -16.01
N ILE A 186 -0.35 18.31 -14.99
CA ILE A 186 -1.59 19.10 -14.91
C ILE A 186 -1.61 20.05 -16.11
N GLN A 187 -2.70 20.05 -16.87
CA GLN A 187 -2.92 20.87 -18.06
C GLN A 187 -3.91 21.99 -17.74
N LYS A 188 -3.92 23.04 -18.55
CA LYS A 188 -4.91 24.12 -18.43
C LYS A 188 -6.06 23.86 -19.38
N LEU A 189 -7.29 23.88 -18.87
CA LEU A 189 -8.47 23.86 -19.72
C LEU A 189 -8.70 25.27 -20.28
N VAL A 190 -8.49 25.45 -21.58
CA VAL A 190 -8.58 26.77 -22.22
C VAL A 190 -9.86 26.87 -23.04
N LYS A 191 -10.54 28.01 -22.92
CA LYS A 191 -11.59 28.43 -23.85
C LYS A 191 -11.07 29.54 -24.75
N VAL A 192 -11.16 29.33 -26.06
CA VAL A 192 -10.82 30.32 -27.08
C VAL A 192 -12.09 30.77 -27.80
N THR A 193 -12.36 32.08 -27.83
CA THR A 193 -13.49 32.66 -28.56
C THR A 193 -12.98 33.47 -29.75
N ARG A 194 -13.50 33.21 -30.95
CA ARG A 194 -13.17 34.00 -32.16
C ARG A 194 -13.95 35.31 -32.16
N LEU A 195 -13.25 36.44 -32.22
CA LEU A 195 -13.81 37.80 -32.24
C LEU A 195 -13.80 38.45 -33.64
N GLY A 196 -13.12 37.82 -34.60
CA GLY A 196 -13.02 38.24 -36.01
C GLY A 196 -12.01 37.38 -36.77
N ASP A 197 -11.51 37.86 -37.91
CA ASP A 197 -10.68 37.06 -38.82
C ASP A 197 -9.39 36.49 -38.20
N ASP A 198 -8.69 37.28 -37.38
CA ASP A 198 -7.46 36.86 -36.69
C ASP A 198 -7.46 37.22 -35.18
N ASP A 199 -8.60 37.66 -34.64
CA ASP A 199 -8.72 38.06 -33.23
C ASP A 199 -9.36 36.96 -32.38
N PHE A 200 -8.66 36.55 -31.33
CA PHE A 200 -9.05 35.44 -30.45
C PHE A 200 -8.85 35.82 -28.99
N ARG A 201 -9.89 35.59 -28.17
CA ARG A 201 -9.81 35.73 -26.72
C ARG A 201 -9.67 34.37 -26.05
N ALA A 202 -8.62 34.19 -25.27
CA ALA A 202 -8.40 32.98 -24.47
C ALA A 202 -8.75 33.21 -22.99
N GLU A 203 -9.41 32.23 -22.37
CA GLU A 203 -9.80 32.20 -20.97
C GLU A 203 -9.31 30.87 -20.36
N ASP A 204 -8.66 30.93 -19.18
CA ASP A 204 -8.24 29.75 -18.41
C ASP A 204 -9.38 29.33 -17.48
N LEU A 205 -9.81 28.07 -17.59
CA LEU A 205 -10.92 27.48 -16.85
C LEU A 205 -10.46 26.55 -15.72
N GLY A 206 -9.15 26.42 -15.50
CA GLY A 206 -8.58 25.62 -14.41
C GLY A 206 -7.84 24.36 -14.86
N GLY A 207 -7.35 23.60 -13.88
CA GLY A 207 -6.50 22.43 -14.09
C GLY A 207 -7.26 21.17 -14.47
N VAL A 208 -6.76 20.43 -15.47
CA VAL A 208 -7.31 19.14 -15.95
C VAL A 208 -6.20 18.16 -16.31
N ARG A 209 -6.54 16.88 -16.54
CA ARG A 209 -5.63 15.86 -17.05
C ARG A 209 -6.30 15.04 -18.14
N PHE A 210 -5.73 15.07 -19.34
CA PHE A 210 -6.18 14.39 -20.55
C PHE A 210 -5.03 13.67 -21.25
N VAL A 211 -5.38 12.67 -22.05
CA VAL A 211 -4.47 11.98 -22.99
C VAL A 211 -3.92 12.95 -24.04
N PRO A 212 -2.74 12.70 -24.62
CA PRO A 212 -2.16 13.61 -25.62
C PRO A 212 -2.91 13.59 -26.95
N LEU A 213 -3.07 14.77 -27.54
CA LEU A 213 -3.58 14.98 -28.89
C LEU A 213 -2.45 14.72 -29.89
N ILE A 214 -2.42 13.52 -30.46
CA ILE A 214 -1.41 13.10 -31.43
C ILE A 214 -1.88 13.39 -32.86
N GLY A 215 -1.04 14.07 -33.65
CA GLY A 215 -1.33 14.36 -35.06
C GLY A 215 -0.46 15.46 -35.65
N ALA A 216 -0.74 15.85 -36.90
CA ALA A 216 0.08 16.81 -37.65
C ALA A 216 0.28 18.18 -36.96
N HIS A 217 -0.70 18.63 -36.20
CA HIS A 217 -0.68 19.90 -35.45
C HIS A 217 -0.83 19.69 -33.94
N GLY A 218 -0.54 18.47 -33.47
CA GLY A 218 -0.50 18.10 -32.05
C GLY A 218 0.89 17.58 -31.68
N PHE A 219 0.94 16.69 -30.71
CA PHE A 219 2.16 15.93 -30.44
C PHE A 219 2.47 15.01 -31.64
N ARG A 220 3.75 14.87 -32.00
CA ARG A 220 4.16 14.02 -33.11
C ARG A 220 3.95 12.55 -32.74
N ASP A 221 3.46 11.75 -33.70
CA ASP A 221 3.56 10.30 -33.61
C ASP A 221 5.06 9.96 -33.62
N GLU A 222 5.60 9.51 -32.49
CA GLU A 222 7.00 9.10 -32.39
C GLU A 222 7.21 7.75 -33.08
N GLU A 223 7.22 7.73 -34.41
CA GLU A 223 7.64 6.55 -35.20
C GLU A 223 9.15 6.57 -35.58
N GLY A 224 9.92 7.58 -35.16
CA GLY A 224 11.34 7.71 -35.55
C GLY A 224 12.29 8.17 -34.45
N GLY A 225 11.85 8.12 -33.20
CA GLY A 225 12.60 8.57 -32.03
C GLY A 225 12.19 7.86 -30.75
N ARG A 226 11.62 6.65 -30.86
CA ARG A 226 11.55 5.73 -29.72
C ARG A 226 12.99 5.34 -29.33
N GLN A 227 13.60 6.06 -28.40
CA GLN A 227 13.78 5.34 -27.15
C GLN A 227 12.36 5.19 -26.63
N ALA A 228 11.79 3.99 -26.75
CA ALA A 228 10.47 3.73 -26.21
C ALA A 228 10.46 4.35 -24.81
N LEU A 229 9.54 5.28 -24.51
CA LEU A 229 9.21 5.57 -23.13
C LEU A 229 8.69 4.25 -22.60
N ARG A 230 9.62 3.49 -22.02
CA ARG A 230 9.38 2.17 -21.49
C ARG A 230 8.23 2.36 -20.52
N SER A 231 7.17 1.58 -20.69
CA SER A 231 6.10 1.50 -19.70
C SER A 231 6.71 1.21 -18.32
N LEU A 232 6.03 1.58 -17.23
CA LEU A 232 6.55 1.30 -15.89
C LEU A 232 6.96 -0.18 -15.72
N PRO A 233 6.19 -1.18 -16.19
CA PRO A 233 6.64 -2.58 -16.17
C PRO A 233 7.92 -2.84 -16.98
N GLU A 234 8.10 -2.22 -18.15
CA GLU A 234 9.34 -2.35 -18.94
C GLU A 234 10.54 -1.65 -18.28
N LEU A 235 10.32 -0.53 -17.60
CA LEU A 235 11.35 0.15 -16.81
C LEU A 235 11.75 -0.70 -15.60
N ILE A 236 10.78 -1.24 -14.88
CA ILE A 236 11.01 -2.19 -13.79
C ILE A 236 11.78 -3.40 -14.34
N GLY A 237 11.32 -4.03 -15.42
CA GLY A 237 11.97 -5.20 -15.99
C GLY A 237 13.40 -4.93 -16.48
N ALA A 238 13.71 -3.70 -16.88
CA ALA A 238 15.06 -3.31 -17.28
C ALA A 238 15.98 -2.94 -16.10
N ALA A 239 15.42 -2.41 -15.01
CA ALA A 239 16.16 -2.03 -13.80
C ALA A 239 16.24 -3.17 -12.75
N ALA A 240 15.35 -4.15 -12.85
CA ALA A 240 15.28 -5.31 -11.98
C ALA A 240 16.55 -6.17 -12.10
N GLU A 241 17.18 -6.45 -10.97
CA GLU A 241 18.23 -7.44 -10.86
C GLU A 241 17.59 -8.82 -10.63
N PRO A 242 17.66 -9.77 -11.58
CA PRO A 242 17.03 -11.07 -11.43
C PRO A 242 17.62 -11.82 -10.23
N LEU A 243 16.75 -12.30 -9.34
CA LEU A 243 17.19 -13.08 -8.19
C LEU A 243 17.46 -14.53 -8.63
N PRO A 244 18.59 -15.15 -8.23
CA PRO A 244 18.78 -16.59 -8.39
C PRO A 244 17.83 -17.38 -7.47
N ALA A 245 17.91 -18.70 -7.48
CA ALA A 245 17.15 -19.51 -6.53
C ALA A 245 17.52 -19.12 -5.08
N ILE A 246 16.55 -19.11 -4.17
CA ILE A 246 16.74 -18.62 -2.79
C ILE A 246 17.83 -19.40 -2.02
N ASP A 247 18.02 -20.68 -2.35
CA ASP A 247 19.04 -21.56 -1.78
C ASP A 247 20.43 -21.42 -2.44
N ASP A 248 20.55 -20.65 -3.53
CA ASP A 248 21.83 -20.29 -4.12
C ASP A 248 22.56 -19.25 -3.24
N PRO A 249 23.82 -19.46 -2.84
CA PRO A 249 24.60 -18.48 -2.10
C PRO A 249 24.67 -17.10 -2.77
N ALA A 250 24.56 -17.03 -4.10
CA ALA A 250 24.51 -15.78 -4.84
C ALA A 250 23.27 -14.93 -4.53
N PHE A 251 22.18 -15.54 -4.03
CA PHE A 251 20.96 -14.82 -3.63
C PHE A 251 21.27 -13.80 -2.54
N GLY A 252 21.89 -14.24 -1.44
CA GLY A 252 22.23 -13.37 -0.32
C GLY A 252 23.24 -12.29 -0.70
N ALA A 253 24.20 -12.61 -1.57
CA ALA A 253 25.26 -11.68 -2.00
C ALA A 253 24.74 -10.42 -2.69
N LEU A 254 23.58 -10.48 -3.36
CA LEU A 254 22.93 -9.30 -3.96
C LEU A 254 22.51 -8.26 -2.92
N PHE A 255 22.42 -8.64 -1.64
CA PHE A 255 22.04 -7.75 -0.54
C PHE A 255 23.25 -7.14 0.20
N ASP A 256 24.49 -7.45 -0.22
CA ASP A 256 25.72 -6.88 0.34
C ASP A 256 25.72 -5.33 0.26
N THR A 257 25.05 -4.75 -0.74
CA THR A 257 24.93 -3.30 -0.90
C THR A 257 24.16 -2.60 0.22
N TYR A 258 23.32 -3.32 0.97
CA TYR A 258 22.55 -2.77 2.10
C TYR A 258 23.28 -2.95 3.43
N ALA A 259 24.35 -3.73 3.43
CA ALA A 259 25.04 -4.13 4.64
C ALA A 259 25.82 -3.00 5.32
N GLY A 260 26.04 -1.87 4.65
CA GLY A 260 26.61 -0.68 5.29
C GLY A 260 25.70 -0.03 6.34
N ALA A 261 24.42 -0.39 6.36
CA ALA A 261 23.45 0.12 7.31
C ALA A 261 23.64 -0.49 8.71
N ARG A 262 23.29 0.29 9.74
CA ARG A 262 23.25 -0.19 11.12
C ARG A 262 22.03 -1.07 11.37
N VAL A 263 20.91 -0.74 10.74
CA VAL A 263 19.66 -1.52 10.84
C VAL A 263 19.16 -1.86 9.44
N VAL A 264 18.90 -3.14 9.18
CA VAL A 264 18.26 -3.62 7.95
C VAL A 264 16.91 -4.21 8.31
N LEU A 265 15.83 -3.58 7.86
CA LEU A 265 14.46 -4.03 8.08
C LEU A 265 13.98 -4.80 6.85
N LEU A 266 13.61 -6.07 7.05
CA LEU A 266 13.15 -6.99 6.02
C LEU A 266 11.64 -7.24 6.18
N GLY A 267 10.89 -6.73 5.22
CA GLY A 267 9.45 -6.84 5.15
C GLY A 267 8.93 -8.20 4.71
N GLU A 268 7.60 -8.31 4.70
CA GLU A 268 6.85 -9.32 3.97
C GLU A 268 5.45 -8.76 3.64
N ALA A 269 4.96 -9.02 2.43
CA ALA A 269 3.57 -8.68 2.07
C ALA A 269 2.55 -9.66 2.66
N SER A 270 3.01 -10.78 3.24
CA SER A 270 2.16 -11.64 4.04
C SER A 270 2.89 -12.49 5.07
N HIS A 271 2.25 -12.76 6.21
CA HIS A 271 2.79 -13.60 7.30
C HIS A 271 2.77 -15.11 7.01
N GLY A 272 2.21 -15.54 5.88
CA GLY A 272 1.91 -16.94 5.61
C GLY A 272 2.64 -17.54 4.42
N THR A 273 3.68 -16.87 3.91
CA THR A 273 4.32 -17.20 2.62
C THR A 273 5.76 -17.69 2.77
N SER A 274 6.05 -18.89 2.27
CA SER A 274 7.33 -19.59 2.42
C SER A 274 8.50 -18.84 1.78
N GLU A 275 8.33 -18.29 0.58
CA GLU A 275 9.38 -17.59 -0.15
C GLU A 275 9.88 -16.36 0.62
N PHE A 276 8.99 -15.64 1.31
CA PHE A 276 9.35 -14.49 2.13
C PHE A 276 10.22 -14.91 3.33
N TYR A 277 9.83 -15.96 4.07
CA TYR A 277 10.67 -16.49 5.16
C TYR A 277 12.02 -17.01 4.66
N ARG A 278 12.04 -17.77 3.56
CA ARG A 278 13.28 -18.33 3.01
C ARG A 278 14.21 -17.24 2.51
N ALA A 279 13.68 -16.21 1.84
CA ALA A 279 14.44 -15.08 1.35
C ALA A 279 15.00 -14.24 2.50
N ARG A 280 14.17 -13.88 3.49
CA ARG A 280 14.62 -13.19 4.72
C ARG A 280 15.72 -13.98 5.41
N ALA A 281 15.58 -15.30 5.52
CA ALA A 281 16.61 -16.17 6.07
C ALA A 281 17.91 -16.13 5.25
N ALA A 282 17.85 -16.21 3.93
CA ALA A 282 19.04 -16.16 3.07
C ALA A 282 19.80 -14.83 3.18
N ILE A 283 19.06 -13.70 3.17
CA ILE A 283 19.62 -12.35 3.35
C ILE A 283 20.27 -12.24 4.73
N THR A 284 19.55 -12.64 5.77
CA THR A 284 20.00 -12.57 7.17
C THR A 284 21.26 -13.40 7.38
N LYS A 285 21.33 -14.62 6.83
CA LYS A 285 22.54 -15.46 6.87
C LYS A 285 23.75 -14.74 6.29
N ARG A 286 23.60 -14.15 5.09
CA ARG A 286 24.67 -13.38 4.43
C ARG A 286 25.14 -12.21 5.29
N LEU A 287 24.20 -11.43 5.83
CA LEU A 287 24.50 -10.26 6.66
C LEU A 287 25.24 -10.65 7.96
N ILE A 288 24.86 -11.78 8.58
CA ILE A 288 25.55 -12.30 9.76
C ILE A 288 26.95 -12.80 9.41
N GLU A 289 27.08 -13.63 8.37
CA GLU A 289 28.34 -14.31 8.03
C GLU A 289 29.44 -13.34 7.56
N GLU A 290 29.06 -12.27 6.86
CA GLU A 290 30.01 -11.44 6.10
C GLU A 290 30.05 -9.98 6.54
N HIS A 291 29.01 -9.51 7.23
CA HIS A 291 28.83 -8.08 7.51
C HIS A 291 28.62 -7.73 9.00
N GLY A 292 28.88 -8.69 9.89
CA GLY A 292 28.98 -8.46 11.33
C GLY A 292 27.66 -8.13 12.03
N PHE A 293 26.53 -8.54 11.46
CA PHE A 293 25.25 -8.41 12.16
C PHE A 293 25.11 -9.50 13.23
N THR A 294 24.70 -9.12 14.44
CA THR A 294 24.59 -10.03 15.59
C THR A 294 23.24 -9.96 16.31
N ILE A 295 22.31 -9.14 15.82
CA ILE A 295 20.97 -9.00 16.38
C ILE A 295 19.97 -9.38 15.28
N VAL A 296 19.19 -10.44 15.50
CA VAL A 296 18.01 -10.75 14.68
C VAL A 296 16.78 -10.45 15.52
N ALA A 297 16.09 -9.37 15.21
CA ALA A 297 14.88 -8.93 15.88
C ALA A 297 13.66 -9.26 15.03
N VAL A 298 12.59 -9.77 15.62
CA VAL A 298 11.39 -10.22 14.91
C VAL A 298 10.12 -9.59 15.50
N GLU A 299 9.09 -9.40 14.67
CA GLU A 299 7.71 -9.05 15.06
C GLU A 299 7.05 -10.22 15.79
N ALA A 300 7.59 -10.53 16.97
CA ALA A 300 7.12 -11.57 17.84
C ALA A 300 7.31 -11.14 19.29
N ASP A 301 6.59 -11.81 20.17
CA ASP A 301 6.62 -11.51 21.60
C ASP A 301 7.97 -11.85 22.21
N TRP A 302 8.42 -10.97 23.10
CA TRP A 302 9.71 -11.12 23.76
C TRP A 302 9.89 -12.48 24.46
N PRO A 303 8.94 -13.00 25.26
CA PRO A 303 9.14 -14.27 25.96
C PRO A 303 9.35 -15.47 25.03
N ASP A 304 8.58 -15.56 23.94
CA ASP A 304 8.69 -16.65 22.98
C ASP A 304 10.03 -16.57 22.21
N ALA A 305 10.43 -15.36 21.82
CA ALA A 305 11.71 -15.14 21.17
C ALA A 305 12.90 -15.41 22.11
N ALA A 306 12.78 -15.08 23.40
CA ALA A 306 13.82 -15.36 24.40
C ALA A 306 14.04 -16.87 24.62
N ALA A 307 12.99 -17.70 24.53
CA ALA A 307 13.14 -19.16 24.56
C ALA A 307 13.91 -19.66 23.32
N VAL A 308 13.62 -19.11 22.13
CA VAL A 308 14.40 -19.40 20.92
C VAL A 308 15.84 -18.91 21.04
N ASP A 309 16.06 -17.73 21.63
CA ASP A 309 17.38 -17.17 21.87
C ASP A 309 18.26 -18.08 22.73
N ARG A 310 17.72 -18.56 23.86
CA ARG A 310 18.41 -19.54 24.72
C ARG A 310 18.81 -20.77 23.92
N TYR A 311 17.91 -21.27 23.06
CA TYR A 311 18.22 -22.38 22.17
C TYR A 311 19.34 -22.03 21.18
N VAL A 312 19.32 -20.88 20.50
CA VAL A 312 20.35 -20.57 19.48
C VAL A 312 21.69 -20.17 20.08
N ARG A 313 21.74 -19.67 21.32
CA ARG A 313 22.97 -19.31 22.05
C ARG A 313 23.46 -20.39 23.03
N HIS A 314 22.95 -21.61 22.90
CA HIS A 314 23.38 -22.78 23.69
C HIS A 314 23.24 -22.61 25.21
N ARG A 315 22.24 -21.84 25.66
CA ARG A 315 21.94 -21.64 27.08
C ARG A 315 21.10 -22.78 27.66
N PRO A 316 21.15 -23.02 28.97
CA PRO A 316 20.25 -23.96 29.63
C PRO A 316 18.78 -23.58 29.42
N ILE A 317 17.93 -24.59 29.22
CA ILE A 317 16.46 -24.43 29.23
C ILE A 317 16.03 -24.21 30.69
N ARG A 318 15.12 -23.26 30.94
CA ARG A 318 14.61 -23.01 32.29
C ARG A 318 13.59 -24.07 32.71
N GLU A 319 13.49 -24.31 34.02
CA GLU A 319 12.47 -25.22 34.55
C GLU A 319 11.06 -24.63 34.30
N GLY A 320 10.18 -25.40 33.66
CA GLY A 320 8.83 -24.94 33.30
C GLY A 320 8.75 -24.08 32.04
N GLU A 321 9.84 -23.92 31.28
CA GLU A 321 9.83 -23.21 29.99
C GLU A 321 8.91 -23.91 28.97
N GLU A 322 7.88 -23.20 28.51
CA GLU A 322 6.93 -23.67 27.50
C GLU A 322 7.57 -23.58 26.10
N ALA A 323 7.12 -24.41 25.17
CA ALA A 323 7.63 -24.33 23.80
C ALA A 323 7.15 -23.04 23.12
N ALA A 324 8.05 -22.31 22.47
CA ALA A 324 7.74 -21.01 21.86
C ALA A 324 6.63 -21.06 20.80
N PHE A 325 5.92 -19.94 20.65
CA PHE A 325 4.94 -19.68 19.58
C PHE A 325 3.79 -20.69 19.52
N GLN A 326 3.15 -20.95 20.67
CA GLN A 326 1.98 -21.84 20.78
C GLN A 326 0.65 -21.10 20.60
N ARG A 327 0.68 -19.76 20.62
CA ARG A 327 -0.50 -18.90 20.51
C ARG A 327 -0.83 -18.59 19.06
N PHE A 328 -2.04 -18.09 18.85
CA PHE A 328 -2.46 -17.63 17.54
C PHE A 328 -1.59 -16.44 17.09
N PRO A 329 -1.22 -16.34 15.80
CA PRO A 329 -1.24 -17.40 14.78
C PRO A 329 -0.16 -18.48 15.04
N THR A 330 -0.56 -19.75 15.08
CA THR A 330 0.36 -20.85 15.43
C THR A 330 1.33 -21.26 14.32
N TRP A 331 1.30 -20.60 13.16
CA TRP A 331 2.13 -20.94 11.99
C TRP A 331 3.15 -19.86 11.62
N MET A 332 2.94 -18.61 12.04
CA MET A 332 3.74 -17.45 11.61
C MET A 332 5.22 -17.63 11.96
N TRP A 333 5.52 -17.94 13.21
CA TRP A 333 6.90 -18.20 13.66
C TRP A 333 7.19 -19.70 13.86
N ARG A 334 6.15 -20.54 13.87
CA ARG A 334 6.24 -21.99 14.07
C ARG A 334 5.95 -22.74 12.77
N ASN A 335 6.87 -22.60 11.82
CA ASN A 335 6.85 -23.28 10.54
C ASN A 335 8.24 -23.86 10.19
N THR A 336 8.28 -24.65 9.12
CA THR A 336 9.50 -25.32 8.66
C THR A 336 10.61 -24.36 8.22
N ASP A 337 10.26 -23.20 7.67
CA ASP A 337 11.24 -22.24 7.15
C ASP A 337 11.96 -21.51 8.30
N VAL A 338 11.20 -21.11 9.33
CA VAL A 338 11.75 -20.50 10.55
C VAL A 338 12.56 -21.51 11.35
N ASP A 339 12.09 -22.75 11.52
CA ASP A 339 12.87 -23.81 12.20
C ASP A 339 14.18 -24.12 11.47
N ALA A 340 14.18 -24.14 10.13
CA ALA A 340 15.40 -24.30 9.36
C ALA A 340 16.40 -23.15 9.60
N PHE A 341 15.91 -21.91 9.72
CA PHE A 341 16.74 -20.75 10.06
C PHE A 341 17.27 -20.83 11.50
N ILE A 342 16.42 -21.11 12.49
CA ILE A 342 16.79 -21.27 13.91
C ILE A 342 17.86 -22.35 14.09
N ARG A 343 17.70 -23.51 13.43
CA ARG A 343 18.72 -24.59 13.47
C ARG A 343 20.03 -24.17 12.84
N TRP A 344 19.98 -23.39 11.75
CA TRP A 344 21.19 -22.82 11.16
C TRP A 344 21.85 -21.83 12.12
N LEU A 345 21.09 -20.94 12.76
CA LEU A 345 21.60 -19.92 13.67
C LEU A 345 22.28 -20.55 14.89
N ARG A 346 21.68 -21.60 15.46
CA ARG A 346 22.32 -22.41 16.51
C ARG A 346 23.67 -22.97 16.05
N ARG A 347 23.73 -23.60 14.88
CA ARG A 347 25.00 -24.12 14.33
C ARG A 347 26.02 -23.01 14.08
N HIS A 348 25.57 -21.83 13.63
CA HIS A 348 26.44 -20.68 13.41
C HIS A 348 27.09 -20.19 14.71
N ASN A 349 26.33 -20.19 15.81
CA ASN A 349 26.81 -19.79 17.13
C ASN A 349 27.70 -20.85 17.82
N GLU A 350 27.72 -22.08 17.33
CA GLU A 350 28.46 -23.18 17.94
C GLU A 350 29.97 -22.87 18.00
N GLY A 351 30.54 -22.86 19.21
CA GLY A 351 31.97 -22.61 19.43
C GLY A 351 32.40 -21.14 19.38
N ARG A 352 31.49 -20.19 19.18
CA ARG A 352 31.77 -18.73 19.26
C ARG A 352 31.78 -18.23 20.70
N ALA A 353 32.44 -17.11 20.96
CA ALA A 353 32.37 -16.46 22.26
C ALA A 353 30.97 -15.83 22.48
N PRO A 354 30.45 -15.73 23.73
CA PRO A 354 29.09 -15.24 23.99
C PRO A 354 28.78 -13.85 23.43
N ASP A 355 29.78 -12.98 23.33
CA ASP A 355 29.71 -11.62 22.77
C ASP A 355 29.73 -11.59 21.23
N GLU A 356 30.22 -12.65 20.59
CA GLU A 356 30.23 -12.84 19.13
C GLU A 356 29.01 -13.63 18.63
N MET A 357 28.24 -14.24 19.54
CA MET A 357 27.04 -15.00 19.18
C MET A 357 25.93 -14.06 18.70
N THR A 358 25.28 -14.46 17.62
CA THR A 358 24.08 -13.77 17.14
C THR A 358 22.87 -14.16 17.98
N GLY A 359 22.16 -13.16 18.50
CA GLY A 359 20.94 -13.35 19.29
C GLY A 359 19.66 -13.26 18.46
N PHE A 360 18.58 -13.79 19.03
CA PHE A 360 17.23 -13.77 18.45
C PHE A 360 16.28 -13.06 19.42
N TYR A 361 15.61 -11.98 19.00
CA TYR A 361 14.89 -11.09 19.91
C TYR A 361 13.49 -10.79 19.40
N GLY A 362 12.52 -10.74 20.32
CA GLY A 362 11.17 -10.26 20.01
C GLY A 362 11.12 -8.75 20.15
N LEU A 363 10.27 -8.08 19.38
CA LEU A 363 10.03 -6.64 19.50
C LEU A 363 8.62 -6.33 20.00
N ASP A 364 7.70 -7.28 19.88
CA ASP A 364 6.27 -7.04 20.02
C ASP A 364 5.79 -7.17 21.47
N LEU A 365 4.57 -6.68 21.72
CA LEU A 365 3.99 -6.47 23.05
C LEU A 365 2.91 -7.46 23.47
N TYR A 366 2.66 -8.53 22.71
CA TYR A 366 1.72 -9.55 23.16
C TYR A 366 2.39 -10.45 24.23
N ASN A 367 1.60 -11.24 24.96
CA ASN A 367 2.03 -12.07 26.10
C ASN A 367 2.33 -11.35 27.44
N LEU A 368 1.41 -10.48 27.89
CA LEU A 368 1.50 -9.84 29.22
C LEU A 368 1.74 -10.86 30.36
N GLY A 369 1.07 -12.01 30.32
CA GLY A 369 1.21 -13.08 31.29
C GLY A 369 2.63 -13.68 31.33
N GLY A 370 3.19 -14.01 30.17
CA GLY A 370 4.55 -14.53 30.02
C GLY A 370 5.61 -13.52 30.46
N SER A 371 5.43 -12.24 30.12
CA SER A 371 6.37 -11.21 30.55
C SER A 371 6.36 -10.97 32.06
N MET A 372 5.18 -10.97 32.71
CA MET A 372 5.11 -10.90 34.19
C MET A 372 5.84 -12.07 34.84
N ARG A 373 5.65 -13.29 34.31
CA ARG A 373 6.34 -14.49 34.81
C ARG A 373 7.85 -14.38 34.66
N ALA A 374 8.33 -13.96 33.48
CA ALA A 374 9.76 -13.80 33.22
C ALA A 374 10.46 -12.81 34.17
N VAL A 375 9.80 -11.71 34.54
CA VAL A 375 10.32 -10.76 35.55
C VAL A 375 10.34 -11.38 36.94
N ILE A 376 9.26 -12.06 37.35
CA ILE A 376 9.18 -12.68 38.67
C ILE A 376 10.21 -13.80 38.81
N ASP A 377 10.36 -14.67 37.81
CA ASP A 377 11.31 -15.79 37.83
C ASP A 377 12.75 -15.29 37.94
N TYR A 378 13.12 -14.25 37.18
CA TYR A 378 14.44 -13.62 37.30
C TYR A 378 14.67 -13.07 38.71
N LEU A 379 13.69 -12.35 39.27
CA LEU A 379 13.80 -11.79 40.61
C LEU A 379 13.83 -12.88 41.69
N ASP A 380 13.15 -14.01 41.52
CA ASP A 380 13.25 -15.11 42.48
C ASP A 380 14.69 -15.64 42.59
N ASP A 381 15.44 -15.61 41.48
CA ASP A 381 16.84 -16.03 41.46
C ASP A 381 17.79 -14.96 42.02
N VAL A 382 17.60 -13.68 41.68
CA VAL A 382 18.57 -12.60 42.01
C VAL A 382 18.19 -11.72 43.20
N ASP A 383 16.90 -11.53 43.48
CA ASP A 383 16.39 -10.71 44.60
C ASP A 383 14.98 -11.18 45.04
N PRO A 384 14.89 -12.21 45.89
CA PRO A 384 13.62 -12.79 46.33
C PRO A 384 12.69 -11.79 47.05
N GLU A 385 13.25 -10.74 47.67
CA GLU A 385 12.45 -9.69 48.31
C GLU A 385 11.76 -8.82 47.23
N ALA A 386 12.50 -8.42 46.20
CA ALA A 386 11.92 -7.73 45.05
C ALA A 386 10.94 -8.62 44.27
N ALA A 387 11.17 -9.94 44.22
CA ALA A 387 10.23 -10.90 43.62
C ALA A 387 8.88 -10.94 44.37
N ALA A 388 8.89 -10.85 45.71
CA ALA A 388 7.67 -10.76 46.51
C ALA A 388 6.89 -9.46 46.20
N VAL A 389 7.61 -8.34 46.06
CA VAL A 389 7.03 -7.05 45.68
C VAL A 389 6.47 -7.07 44.26
N ALA A 390 7.17 -7.71 43.31
CA ALA A 390 6.71 -7.85 41.93
C ALA A 390 5.39 -8.64 41.85
N ARG A 391 5.26 -9.74 42.62
CA ARG A 391 4.00 -10.51 42.72
C ARG A 391 2.84 -9.67 43.27
N GLU A 392 3.11 -8.81 44.26
CA GLU A 392 2.10 -7.89 44.80
C GLU A 392 1.69 -6.84 43.75
N ARG A 393 2.66 -6.18 43.11
CA ARG A 393 2.43 -5.11 42.13
C ARG A 393 1.75 -5.60 40.85
N TYR A 394 2.12 -6.78 40.35
CA TYR A 394 1.46 -7.42 39.20
C TYR A 394 0.15 -8.12 39.56
N GLY A 395 -0.16 -8.28 40.84
CA GLY A 395 -1.34 -9.01 41.32
C GLY A 395 -2.68 -8.48 40.80
N CYS A 396 -2.76 -7.19 40.44
CA CYS A 396 -3.97 -6.61 39.85
C CYS A 396 -4.14 -6.91 38.35
N LEU A 397 -3.05 -7.25 37.64
CA LEU A 397 -3.05 -7.68 36.24
C LEU A 397 -3.16 -9.20 36.10
N MET A 398 -2.73 -9.98 37.10
CA MET A 398 -2.76 -11.45 37.07
C MET A 398 -4.13 -12.07 36.71
N PRO A 399 -5.29 -11.57 37.21
CA PRO A 399 -6.60 -12.09 36.79
C PRO A 399 -6.91 -11.89 35.31
N TYR A 400 -6.24 -10.92 34.67
CA TYR A 400 -6.41 -10.54 33.27
C TYR A 400 -5.25 -10.99 32.38
N ALA A 401 -4.24 -11.68 32.94
CA ALA A 401 -3.13 -12.22 32.17
C ALA A 401 -3.61 -13.09 31.00
N LYS A 402 -4.74 -13.78 31.21
CA LYS A 402 -5.43 -14.64 30.24
C LYS A 402 -6.56 -13.99 29.44
N ASN A 403 -6.90 -12.75 29.77
CA ASN A 403 -7.92 -11.96 29.10
C ASN A 403 -7.61 -10.46 29.25
N PRO A 404 -6.65 -9.94 28.47
CA PRO A 404 -6.25 -8.54 28.55
C PRO A 404 -7.35 -7.57 28.07
N GLN A 405 -8.29 -8.02 27.21
CA GLN A 405 -9.47 -7.24 26.82
C GLN A 405 -10.38 -6.95 28.02
N GLY A 406 -10.53 -7.93 28.91
CA GLY A 406 -11.24 -7.77 30.18
C GLY A 406 -10.65 -6.66 31.05
N TYR A 407 -9.32 -6.48 31.03
CA TYR A 407 -8.65 -5.38 31.72
C TYR A 407 -8.96 -4.03 31.07
N GLY A 408 -8.80 -3.90 29.75
CA GLY A 408 -9.06 -2.63 29.07
C GLY A 408 -10.51 -2.15 29.25
N ARG A 409 -11.50 -3.05 29.19
CA ARG A 409 -12.91 -2.73 29.48
C ARG A 409 -13.13 -2.32 30.94
N MET A 410 -12.43 -2.96 31.88
CA MET A 410 -12.48 -2.62 33.30
C MET A 410 -11.86 -1.24 33.56
N ALA A 411 -10.74 -0.92 32.91
CA ALA A 411 -9.95 0.29 33.12
C ALA A 411 -10.73 1.58 32.78
N ILE A 412 -11.72 1.48 31.89
CA ILE A 412 -12.60 2.60 31.49
C ILE A 412 -13.73 2.83 32.50
N THR A 413 -13.95 1.89 33.43
CA THR A 413 -15.06 1.96 34.40
C THR A 413 -14.66 2.76 35.65
N ARG A 414 -15.42 3.81 35.99
CA ARG A 414 -15.16 4.64 37.19
C ARG A 414 -15.13 3.79 38.47
N GLY A 415 -14.03 3.89 39.22
CA GLY A 415 -13.89 3.32 40.57
C GLY A 415 -13.04 2.05 40.67
N PHE A 416 -12.41 1.60 39.59
CA PHE A 416 -11.40 0.53 39.64
C PHE A 416 -9.99 1.07 39.94
N ALA A 417 -9.17 0.26 40.61
CA ALA A 417 -7.79 0.61 40.92
C ALA A 417 -6.93 0.58 39.64
N GLU A 418 -6.28 1.70 39.32
CA GLU A 418 -5.36 1.82 38.20
C GLU A 418 -4.10 0.98 38.47
N CYS A 419 -3.87 -0.08 37.67
CA CYS A 419 -2.65 -0.90 37.76
C CYS A 419 -1.40 -0.19 37.24
N GLU A 420 -1.57 0.93 36.52
CA GLU A 420 -0.51 1.74 35.94
C GLU A 420 0.57 2.11 36.96
N ARG A 421 0.18 2.67 38.12
CA ARG A 421 1.15 3.18 39.10
C ARG A 421 2.03 2.06 39.69
N PRO A 422 1.47 0.93 40.18
CA PRO A 422 2.28 -0.23 40.59
C PRO A 422 3.20 -0.81 39.50
N VAL A 423 2.74 -0.88 38.25
CA VAL A 423 3.53 -1.42 37.13
C VAL A 423 4.72 -0.52 36.78
N VAL A 424 4.49 0.80 36.70
CA VAL A 424 5.54 1.79 36.46
C VAL A 424 6.55 1.82 37.61
N GLU A 425 6.11 1.69 38.86
CA GLU A 425 6.99 1.61 40.02
C GLU A 425 7.92 0.38 39.96
N MET A 426 7.42 -0.78 39.52
CA MET A 426 8.23 -1.98 39.33
C MET A 426 9.34 -1.79 38.29
N LEU A 427 9.01 -1.23 37.13
CA LEU A 427 9.99 -0.92 36.09
C LEU A 427 11.06 0.08 36.59
N ARG A 428 10.64 1.13 37.33
CA ARG A 428 11.58 2.12 37.88
C ARG A 428 12.54 1.49 38.88
N GLU A 429 12.06 0.57 39.72
CA GLU A 429 12.89 -0.11 40.72
C GLU A 429 13.93 -1.04 40.07
N LEU A 430 13.55 -1.81 39.06
CA LEU A 430 14.49 -2.63 38.26
C LEU A 430 15.57 -1.77 37.60
N LEU A 431 15.17 -0.64 36.98
CA LEU A 431 16.11 0.27 36.32
C LEU A 431 17.04 1.00 37.31
N GLN A 432 16.58 1.30 38.53
CA GLN A 432 17.41 1.94 39.56
C GLN A 432 18.51 1.00 40.06
N ARG A 433 18.25 -0.31 40.08
CA ARG A 433 19.23 -1.33 40.49
C ARG A 433 20.09 -1.86 39.34
N LYS A 434 20.04 -1.20 38.16
CA LYS A 434 20.79 -1.60 36.95
C LYS A 434 22.28 -1.84 37.18
N LEU A 435 22.95 -0.98 37.97
CA LEU A 435 24.38 -1.12 38.23
C LEU A 435 24.72 -2.32 39.14
N GLU A 436 23.79 -2.72 40.01
CA GLU A 436 23.95 -3.84 40.93
C GLU A 436 23.68 -5.17 40.22
N TYR A 437 22.59 -5.27 39.46
CA TYR A 437 22.19 -6.50 38.78
C TYR A 437 22.95 -6.79 37.47
N ALA A 438 23.30 -5.77 36.69
CA ALA A 438 24.05 -5.98 35.44
C ALA A 438 25.51 -6.42 35.69
N ALA A 439 26.02 -6.28 36.91
CA ALA A 439 27.36 -6.71 37.28
C ALA A 439 27.47 -8.23 37.51
N GLU A 440 26.35 -8.92 37.77
CA GLU A 440 26.29 -10.37 37.99
C GLU A 440 25.92 -11.14 36.70
N ASP A 441 24.93 -10.67 35.92
CA ASP A 441 24.57 -11.27 34.61
C ASP A 441 23.87 -10.26 33.67
N GLY A 442 24.64 -9.68 32.74
CA GLY A 442 24.18 -8.61 31.86
C GLY A 442 23.10 -9.01 30.83
N ASP A 443 23.05 -10.27 30.39
CA ASP A 443 22.06 -10.71 29.40
C ASP A 443 20.74 -11.13 30.08
N GLU A 444 20.78 -11.78 31.25
CA GLU A 444 19.56 -12.10 32.02
C GLU A 444 18.90 -10.81 32.57
N PHE A 445 19.72 -9.81 32.95
CA PHE A 445 19.22 -8.50 33.31
C PHE A 445 18.57 -7.75 32.12
N LEU A 446 19.12 -7.90 30.92
CA LEU A 446 18.52 -7.35 29.70
C LEU A 446 17.15 -7.97 29.44
N ASP A 447 17.03 -9.29 29.54
CA ASP A 447 15.75 -10.01 29.42
C ASP A 447 14.72 -9.53 30.44
N ALA A 448 15.10 -9.43 31.72
CA ALA A 448 14.20 -8.97 32.77
C ALA A 448 13.74 -7.51 32.56
N THR A 449 14.65 -6.64 32.14
CA THR A 449 14.33 -5.23 31.87
C THR A 449 13.43 -5.06 30.65
N ALA A 450 13.66 -5.83 29.58
CA ALA A 450 12.83 -5.83 28.39
C ALA A 450 11.40 -6.29 28.72
N ASN A 451 11.25 -7.39 29.48
CA ASN A 451 9.95 -7.86 29.93
C ASN A 451 9.24 -6.84 30.85
N ALA A 452 9.95 -6.18 31.76
CA ALA A 452 9.36 -5.17 32.63
C ALA A 452 8.80 -3.96 31.86
N ARG A 453 9.48 -3.57 30.77
CA ARG A 453 9.01 -2.51 29.86
C ARG A 453 7.82 -2.97 29.04
N LEU A 454 7.87 -4.20 28.53
CA LEU A 454 6.74 -4.81 27.82
C LEU A 454 5.49 -4.76 28.70
N ILE A 455 5.57 -5.15 29.97
CA ILE A 455 4.43 -5.09 30.90
C ILE A 455 3.87 -3.67 31.03
N LYS A 456 4.74 -2.65 31.19
CA LYS A 456 4.34 -1.24 31.26
C LYS A 456 3.64 -0.79 29.98
N ASN A 457 4.21 -1.08 28.82
CA ASN A 457 3.67 -0.65 27.54
C ASN A 457 2.40 -1.42 27.16
N ALA A 458 2.33 -2.71 27.48
CA ALA A 458 1.14 -3.54 27.27
C ALA A 458 -0.03 -3.09 28.16
N GLU A 459 0.20 -2.71 29.42
CA GLU A 459 -0.85 -2.12 30.28
C GLU A 459 -1.44 -0.85 29.65
N GLU A 460 -0.57 0.05 29.18
CA GLU A 460 -0.97 1.28 28.49
C GLU A 460 -1.72 0.97 27.17
N TYR A 461 -1.25 0.00 26.41
CA TYR A 461 -1.86 -0.48 25.17
C TYR A 461 -3.29 -0.97 25.40
N TYR A 462 -3.50 -1.85 26.38
CA TYR A 462 -4.83 -2.40 26.66
C TYR A 462 -5.83 -1.35 27.15
N ARG A 463 -5.37 -0.27 27.77
CA ARG A 463 -6.21 0.88 28.14
C ARG A 463 -6.62 1.70 26.93
N VAL A 464 -5.70 1.97 26.00
CA VAL A 464 -5.91 2.85 24.84
C VAL A 464 -6.67 2.15 23.71
N MET A 465 -6.63 0.82 23.62
CA MET A 465 -7.33 0.00 22.62
C MET A 465 -8.83 0.32 22.46
N TYR A 466 -9.50 0.86 23.48
CA TYR A 466 -10.92 1.23 23.44
C TYR A 466 -11.19 2.72 23.12
N HIS A 467 -10.14 3.54 23.02
CA HIS A 467 -10.22 4.98 22.80
C HIS A 467 -9.92 5.39 21.35
N GLY A 468 -9.08 4.66 20.62
CA GLY A 468 -8.87 4.85 19.18
C GLY A 468 -7.85 3.89 18.55
N ALA A 469 -8.07 3.55 17.27
CA ALA A 469 -7.28 2.56 16.53
C ALA A 469 -5.84 3.04 16.28
N ALA A 470 -5.68 4.30 15.85
CA ALA A 470 -4.39 4.89 15.55
C ALA A 470 -3.50 5.03 16.80
N GLU A 471 -4.06 5.41 17.95
CA GLU A 471 -3.26 5.51 19.18
C GLU A 471 -2.74 4.14 19.65
N SER A 472 -3.55 3.08 19.52
CA SER A 472 -3.11 1.72 19.85
C SER A 472 -2.02 1.21 18.90
N TRP A 473 -2.15 1.50 17.59
CA TRP A 473 -1.14 1.19 16.59
C TRP A 473 0.18 1.92 16.87
N ASN A 474 0.11 3.23 17.10
CA ASN A 474 1.29 4.06 17.35
C ASN A 474 2.06 3.62 18.59
N LEU A 475 1.34 3.23 19.65
CA LEU A 475 1.97 2.71 20.86
C LEU A 475 2.70 1.39 20.60
N ARG A 476 2.12 0.50 19.78
CA ARG A 476 2.74 -0.79 19.42
C ARG A 476 4.03 -0.62 18.67
N ASP A 477 4.02 0.14 17.60
CA ASP A 477 5.21 0.37 16.79
C ASP A 477 6.26 1.21 17.51
N THR A 478 5.85 2.17 18.34
CA THR A 478 6.78 2.90 19.22
C THR A 478 7.47 1.94 20.19
N HIS A 479 6.75 0.99 20.78
CA HIS A 479 7.36 -0.02 21.63
C HIS A 479 8.38 -0.87 20.88
N MET A 480 8.02 -1.39 19.70
CA MET A 480 8.96 -2.19 18.89
C MET A 480 10.24 -1.40 18.57
N PHE A 481 10.10 -0.13 18.21
CA PHE A 481 11.24 0.76 17.94
C PHE A 481 12.10 1.04 19.19
N GLU A 482 11.48 1.32 20.33
CA GLU A 482 12.19 1.53 21.60
C GLU A 482 12.94 0.27 22.04
N THR A 483 12.33 -0.90 21.87
CA THR A 483 12.95 -2.20 22.17
C THR A 483 14.16 -2.45 21.27
N LEU A 484 14.05 -2.16 19.97
CA LEU A 484 15.19 -2.23 19.05
C LEU A 484 16.33 -1.28 19.46
N CYS A 485 16.03 -0.04 19.82
CA CYS A 485 17.04 0.92 20.28
C CYS A 485 17.75 0.43 21.53
N GLN A 486 17.03 -0.19 22.47
CA GLN A 486 17.62 -0.75 23.68
C GLN A 486 18.55 -1.93 23.39
N LEU A 487 18.17 -2.81 22.46
CA LEU A 487 19.04 -3.89 22.01
C LEU A 487 20.35 -3.36 21.42
N LEU A 488 20.25 -2.35 20.55
CA LEU A 488 21.42 -1.69 19.96
C LEU A 488 22.30 -1.02 21.03
N ASP A 489 21.69 -0.32 21.99
CA ASP A 489 22.43 0.33 23.08
C ASP A 489 23.09 -0.68 24.02
N ALA A 490 22.43 -1.81 24.30
CA ALA A 490 22.95 -2.88 25.15
C ALA A 490 24.13 -3.62 24.52
N LYS A 491 24.10 -3.83 23.20
CA LYS A 491 25.20 -4.47 22.44
C LYS A 491 26.30 -3.49 22.04
N GLY A 492 26.05 -2.19 22.16
CA GLY A 492 27.03 -1.13 21.93
C GLY A 492 26.88 -0.40 20.59
N PRO A 493 27.62 0.70 20.39
CA PRO A 493 27.42 1.62 19.27
C PRO A 493 27.69 0.99 17.89
N GLU A 494 28.59 0.01 17.82
CA GLU A 494 28.95 -0.69 16.57
C GLU A 494 28.03 -1.89 16.27
N SER A 495 27.03 -2.15 17.12
CA SER A 495 26.10 -3.26 16.91
C SER A 495 25.17 -3.00 15.73
N LYS A 496 24.84 -4.07 15.01
CA LYS A 496 24.01 -4.05 13.81
C LYS A 496 22.87 -5.05 13.93
N ALA A 497 21.69 -4.64 13.50
CA ALA A 497 20.46 -5.40 13.65
C ALA A 497 19.76 -5.67 12.32
N ILE A 498 19.22 -6.88 12.19
CA ILE A 498 18.24 -7.22 11.17
C ILE A 498 16.87 -7.30 11.85
N VAL A 499 15.86 -6.66 11.28
CA VAL A 499 14.47 -6.71 11.77
C VAL A 499 13.62 -7.47 10.76
N TRP A 500 12.85 -8.47 11.20
CA TRP A 500 11.83 -9.13 10.39
C TRP A 500 10.45 -8.74 10.90
N ALA A 501 9.69 -8.03 10.09
CA ALA A 501 8.33 -7.63 10.40
C ALA A 501 7.53 -7.45 9.11
N HIS A 502 6.22 -7.27 9.20
CA HIS A 502 5.36 -7.07 8.03
C HIS A 502 5.70 -5.77 7.28
N ASN A 503 5.40 -5.67 5.98
CA ASN A 503 5.59 -4.43 5.19
C ASN A 503 4.89 -3.23 5.86
N SER A 504 3.73 -3.44 6.49
CA SER A 504 2.98 -2.39 7.23
C SER A 504 3.74 -1.82 8.42
N HIS A 505 4.70 -2.56 8.97
CA HIS A 505 5.53 -2.12 10.09
C HIS A 505 6.85 -1.50 9.61
N ILE A 506 7.48 -2.08 8.58
CA ILE A 506 8.84 -1.69 8.18
C ILE A 506 8.93 -0.66 7.06
N GLY A 507 7.89 -0.47 6.24
CA GLY A 507 7.88 0.60 5.25
C GLY A 507 7.73 1.95 5.92
N ASP A 508 8.22 3.04 5.36
CA ASP A 508 7.99 4.38 5.96
C ASP A 508 6.50 4.77 5.88
N ALA A 509 5.78 4.70 7.02
CA ALA A 509 4.34 4.98 7.10
C ALA A 509 3.95 6.36 6.56
N SER A 510 4.83 7.37 6.62
CA SER A 510 4.55 8.72 6.10
C SER A 510 4.28 8.76 4.59
N HIS A 511 4.65 7.69 3.87
CA HIS A 511 4.43 7.50 2.44
C HIS A 511 3.32 6.50 2.13
N THR A 512 2.44 6.24 3.10
CA THR A 512 1.28 5.35 2.99
C THR A 512 0.01 6.04 3.47
N GLU A 513 -1.15 5.46 3.14
CA GLU A 513 -2.43 5.88 3.71
C GLU A 513 -2.45 5.81 5.25
N MET A 514 -1.68 4.90 5.86
CA MET A 514 -1.57 4.79 7.31
C MET A 514 -1.07 6.11 7.93
N GLY A 515 0.06 6.63 7.46
CA GLY A 515 0.60 7.91 7.96
C GLY A 515 -0.16 9.13 7.44
N GLN A 516 -0.61 9.11 6.17
CA GLN A 516 -1.21 10.29 5.54
C GLN A 516 -2.67 10.53 5.89
N VAL A 517 -3.42 9.46 6.20
CA VAL A 517 -4.88 9.51 6.42
C VAL A 517 -5.26 9.04 7.82
N ARG A 518 -4.60 8.02 8.35
CA ARG A 518 -4.96 7.40 9.64
C ARG A 518 -4.18 7.92 10.83
N GLU A 519 -3.20 8.80 10.60
CA GLU A 519 -2.28 9.31 11.63
C GLU A 519 -1.51 8.19 12.36
N GLU A 520 -1.26 7.10 11.64
CA GLU A 520 -0.53 5.91 12.11
C GLU A 520 0.97 6.04 11.81
N LEU A 521 1.81 5.66 12.76
CA LEU A 521 3.27 5.59 12.69
C LEU A 521 3.71 4.14 12.71
N ASN A 522 4.90 3.84 12.19
CA ASN A 522 5.46 2.50 12.28
C ASN A 522 6.98 2.48 12.56
N ILE A 523 7.51 1.30 12.91
CA ILE A 523 8.94 1.13 13.21
C ILE A 523 9.84 1.52 12.02
N GLY A 524 9.38 1.33 10.79
CA GLY A 524 10.06 1.75 9.57
C GLY A 524 10.33 3.26 9.53
N GLN A 525 9.26 4.05 9.71
CA GLN A 525 9.35 5.51 9.79
C GLN A 525 10.24 5.94 10.96
N LEU A 526 10.05 5.39 12.15
CA LEU A 526 10.84 5.75 13.34
C LEU A 526 12.34 5.43 13.17
N CYS A 527 12.66 4.30 12.53
CA CYS A 527 14.04 3.96 12.17
C CYS A 527 14.62 4.96 11.17
N ARG A 528 13.84 5.36 10.15
CA ARG A 528 14.26 6.37 9.17
C ARG A 528 14.54 7.72 9.83
N GLU A 529 13.67 8.17 10.74
CA GLU A 529 13.84 9.43 11.47
C GLU A 529 15.07 9.41 12.39
N ARG A 530 15.33 8.27 13.07
CA ARG A 530 16.42 8.14 14.05
C ARG A 530 17.79 7.88 13.43
N PHE A 531 17.85 7.01 12.42
CA PHE A 531 19.09 6.49 11.83
C PHE A 531 19.34 7.02 10.41
N GLY A 532 18.36 7.67 9.77
CA GLY A 532 18.51 8.22 8.43
C GLY A 532 18.91 7.16 7.41
N ARG A 533 20.08 7.34 6.78
CA ARG A 533 20.64 6.39 5.79
C ARG A 533 21.27 5.15 6.42
N GLU A 534 21.39 5.08 7.74
CA GLU A 534 21.83 3.88 8.45
C GLU A 534 20.68 2.90 8.75
N ALA A 535 19.45 3.23 8.34
CA ALA A 535 18.33 2.29 8.26
C ALA A 535 18.00 1.97 6.79
N MET A 536 17.98 0.68 6.44
CA MET A 536 17.57 0.19 5.12
C MET A 536 16.25 -0.57 5.25
N LEU A 537 15.22 -0.12 4.52
CA LEU A 537 13.88 -0.69 4.53
C LEU A 537 13.68 -1.50 3.23
N ILE A 538 13.51 -2.81 3.33
CA ILE A 538 13.40 -3.70 2.17
C ILE A 538 12.02 -4.36 2.18
N GLY A 539 11.15 -3.95 1.25
CA GLY A 539 9.80 -4.47 1.10
C GLY A 539 9.76 -5.71 0.20
N PHE A 540 8.73 -6.54 0.39
CA PHE A 540 8.52 -7.75 -0.41
C PHE A 540 7.12 -7.76 -1.02
N GLY A 541 6.94 -8.36 -2.19
CA GLY A 541 5.63 -8.48 -2.84
C GLY A 541 5.42 -9.76 -3.64
N THR A 542 4.15 -10.07 -3.91
CA THR A 542 3.72 -11.20 -4.76
C THR A 542 2.47 -10.89 -5.58
N HIS A 543 2.36 -11.49 -6.76
CA HIS A 543 1.18 -11.36 -7.61
C HIS A 543 0.09 -12.35 -7.21
N SER A 544 0.43 -13.63 -7.03
CA SER A 544 -0.52 -14.72 -6.80
C SER A 544 0.12 -15.91 -6.09
N GLY A 545 -0.66 -16.97 -5.83
CA GLY A 545 -0.17 -18.21 -5.25
C GLY A 545 -1.02 -18.68 -4.07
N THR A 546 -0.37 -19.16 -3.01
CA THR A 546 -1.04 -19.57 -1.76
C THR A 546 -0.39 -18.93 -0.53
N VAL A 547 -1.19 -18.75 0.51
CA VAL A 547 -0.78 -18.18 1.80
C VAL A 547 -1.43 -18.96 2.95
N ALA A 548 -0.69 -19.17 4.04
CA ALA A 548 -1.23 -19.68 5.29
C ALA A 548 -1.88 -18.53 6.07
N ALA A 549 -3.20 -18.58 6.23
CA ALA A 549 -3.96 -17.54 6.93
C ALA A 549 -5.24 -18.12 7.53
N ALA A 550 -5.79 -17.45 8.53
CA ALA A 550 -7.11 -17.77 9.06
C ALA A 550 -8.20 -16.90 8.42
N SER A 551 -9.44 -17.39 8.45
CA SER A 551 -10.60 -16.58 8.04
C SER A 551 -11.03 -15.57 9.10
N ASP A 552 -10.77 -15.87 10.38
CA ASP A 552 -11.17 -15.09 11.54
C ASP A 552 -10.09 -15.24 12.64
N TRP A 553 -10.06 -14.30 13.59
CA TRP A 553 -9.19 -14.39 14.76
C TRP A 553 -9.46 -15.69 15.53
N ASP A 554 -8.40 -16.33 15.99
CA ASP A 554 -8.41 -17.65 16.64
C ASP A 554 -8.99 -18.82 15.80
N ALA A 555 -9.35 -18.58 14.54
CA ALA A 555 -9.77 -19.65 13.65
C ALA A 555 -8.57 -20.51 13.22
N PRO A 556 -8.80 -21.79 12.86
CA PRO A 556 -7.72 -22.65 12.36
C PRO A 556 -7.02 -22.05 11.14
N MET A 557 -5.73 -22.36 11.00
CA MET A 557 -4.97 -22.04 9.79
C MET A 557 -5.59 -22.73 8.57
N GLU A 558 -5.73 -21.99 7.48
CA GLU A 558 -6.12 -22.48 6.17
C GLU A 558 -5.02 -22.15 5.15
N VAL A 559 -4.86 -23.01 4.14
CA VAL A 559 -4.09 -22.66 2.94
C VAL A 559 -5.05 -22.00 1.97
N LYS A 560 -4.89 -20.68 1.78
CA LYS A 560 -5.80 -19.85 0.98
C LYS A 560 -5.13 -19.41 -0.30
N ALA A 561 -5.89 -19.34 -1.39
CA ALA A 561 -5.38 -18.82 -2.66
C ALA A 561 -5.27 -17.30 -2.61
N VAL A 562 -4.09 -16.77 -2.90
CA VAL A 562 -3.86 -15.33 -3.08
C VAL A 562 -4.45 -14.93 -4.43
N ARG A 563 -5.36 -13.96 -4.44
CA ARG A 563 -5.96 -13.49 -5.69
C ARG A 563 -4.89 -12.83 -6.57
N PRO A 564 -4.99 -12.91 -7.91
CA PRO A 564 -4.16 -12.12 -8.80
C PRO A 564 -4.20 -10.63 -8.41
N SER A 565 -3.06 -9.95 -8.48
CA SER A 565 -2.95 -8.54 -8.08
C SER A 565 -3.86 -7.61 -8.92
N LEU A 566 -4.28 -6.51 -8.28
CA LEU A 566 -5.27 -5.58 -8.85
C LEU A 566 -4.67 -4.67 -9.92
N SER A 567 -5.45 -4.34 -10.94
CA SER A 567 -5.07 -3.33 -11.93
C SER A 567 -4.83 -1.99 -11.24
N GLY A 568 -3.59 -1.49 -11.28
CA GLY A 568 -3.18 -0.25 -10.60
C GLY A 568 -2.43 -0.43 -9.29
N SER A 569 -2.00 -1.65 -8.95
CA SER A 569 -1.15 -1.93 -7.79
C SER A 569 0.34 -2.08 -8.16
N TYR A 570 1.25 -1.90 -7.20
CA TYR A 570 2.68 -2.15 -7.40
C TYR A 570 2.97 -3.62 -7.75
N GLU A 571 2.20 -4.55 -7.18
CA GLU A 571 2.30 -5.98 -7.51
C GLU A 571 1.90 -6.23 -8.96
N ARG A 572 0.91 -5.50 -9.48
CA ARG A 572 0.51 -5.66 -10.88
C ARG A 572 1.57 -5.17 -11.85
N VAL A 573 2.17 -4.00 -11.61
CA VAL A 573 3.25 -3.50 -12.48
C VAL A 573 4.52 -4.36 -12.36
N SER A 574 4.77 -4.96 -11.19
CA SER A 574 5.86 -5.92 -11.00
C SER A 574 5.61 -7.22 -11.77
N HIS A 575 4.40 -7.76 -11.74
CA HIS A 575 3.99 -8.92 -12.54
C HIS A 575 4.16 -8.66 -14.05
N ASP A 576 3.62 -7.54 -14.52
CA ASP A 576 3.62 -7.17 -15.94
C ASP A 576 5.05 -6.87 -16.47
N SER A 577 6.06 -6.76 -15.59
CA SER A 577 7.48 -6.63 -15.97
C SER A 577 8.03 -7.90 -16.64
N ASN A 578 7.33 -9.03 -16.52
CA ASN A 578 7.73 -10.35 -16.99
C ASN A 578 9.02 -10.92 -16.34
N VAL A 579 9.47 -10.34 -15.23
CA VAL A 579 10.58 -10.88 -14.42
C VAL A 579 10.01 -11.62 -13.21
N LYS A 580 10.15 -12.95 -13.19
CA LYS A 580 9.49 -13.82 -12.19
C LYS A 580 9.93 -13.57 -10.74
N GLN A 581 11.19 -13.20 -10.54
CA GLN A 581 11.73 -12.89 -9.23
C GLN A 581 12.90 -11.94 -9.39
N PHE A 582 12.89 -10.85 -8.62
CA PHE A 582 13.90 -9.81 -8.77
C PHE A 582 14.08 -8.98 -7.50
N LEU A 583 15.22 -8.31 -7.44
CA LEU A 583 15.51 -7.21 -6.54
C LEU A 583 15.49 -5.92 -7.35
N LEU A 584 14.79 -4.91 -6.86
CA LEU A 584 14.80 -3.57 -7.42
C LEU A 584 15.35 -2.60 -6.36
N ASP A 585 16.53 -2.03 -6.61
CA ASP A 585 17.10 -0.98 -5.76
C ASP A 585 16.42 0.37 -6.07
N LEU A 586 15.64 0.88 -5.11
CA LEU A 586 14.86 2.11 -5.26
C LEU A 586 15.69 3.36 -4.96
N ARG A 587 16.86 3.22 -4.31
CA ARG A 587 17.77 4.34 -3.99
C ARG A 587 18.45 4.88 -5.24
N GLY A 588 18.72 4.00 -6.21
CA GLY A 588 19.48 4.26 -7.43
C GLY A 588 18.68 4.22 -8.73
N ALA A 589 17.34 4.17 -8.65
CA ALA A 589 16.48 4.12 -9.83
C ALA A 589 16.75 5.32 -10.77
N GLU A 590 16.83 5.06 -12.08
CA GLU A 590 16.95 6.11 -13.10
C GLU A 590 15.81 7.13 -12.92
N GLU A 591 16.10 8.41 -13.19
CA GLU A 591 15.18 9.53 -12.90
C GLU A 591 13.76 9.27 -13.45
N GLY A 592 13.65 8.73 -14.65
CA GLY A 592 12.35 8.38 -15.25
C GLY A 592 11.63 7.19 -14.59
N LEU A 593 12.34 6.17 -14.09
CA LEU A 593 11.71 5.09 -13.33
C LEU A 593 11.25 5.59 -11.96
N ARG A 594 12.09 6.39 -11.30
CA ARG A 594 11.77 6.95 -9.99
C ARG A 594 10.52 7.83 -10.03
N GLU A 595 10.43 8.75 -10.99
CA GLU A 595 9.26 9.62 -11.17
C GLU A 595 7.96 8.82 -11.35
N MET A 596 7.99 7.74 -12.14
CA MET A 596 6.81 6.89 -12.35
C MET A 596 6.44 6.02 -11.13
N LEU A 597 7.43 5.66 -10.31
CA LEU A 597 7.22 4.93 -9.05
C LEU A 597 6.78 5.84 -7.90
N GLU A 598 7.00 7.16 -8.00
CA GLU A 598 6.55 8.14 -7.01
C GLU A 598 5.04 8.42 -7.08
N GLU A 599 4.35 7.98 -8.15
CA GLU A 599 2.89 8.04 -8.22
C GLU A 599 2.25 7.10 -7.19
N PRO A 600 1.32 7.58 -6.34
CA PRO A 600 0.59 6.72 -5.41
C PRO A 600 -0.15 5.57 -6.12
N ARG A 601 0.04 4.35 -5.63
CA ARG A 601 -0.62 3.13 -6.14
C ARG A 601 -1.07 2.26 -4.98
N LEU A 602 -1.90 1.27 -5.31
CA LEU A 602 -2.28 0.25 -4.33
C LEU A 602 -1.07 -0.65 -4.01
N GLU A 603 -0.89 -0.99 -2.75
CA GLU A 603 0.02 -2.02 -2.26
C GLU A 603 -0.75 -3.01 -1.38
N ARG A 604 -0.40 -4.29 -1.48
CA ARG A 604 -1.03 -5.41 -0.79
C ARG A 604 -0.38 -5.69 0.56
N PHE A 605 -1.22 -5.86 1.57
CA PHE A 605 -0.82 -6.17 2.95
C PHE A 605 -1.69 -7.31 3.49
N ILE A 606 -1.20 -8.55 3.46
CA ILE A 606 -1.95 -9.73 3.94
C ILE A 606 -1.45 -10.15 5.33
N GLY A 607 -2.19 -9.77 6.37
CA GLY A 607 -1.89 -10.20 7.74
C GLY A 607 -2.17 -11.70 8.00
N VAL A 608 -2.30 -12.04 9.28
CA VAL A 608 -2.63 -13.40 9.74
C VAL A 608 -4.06 -13.81 9.36
N ILE A 609 -4.92 -12.81 9.12
CA ILE A 609 -6.27 -12.96 8.60
C ILE A 609 -6.29 -12.59 7.12
N TYR A 610 -6.84 -13.47 6.29
CA TYR A 610 -7.02 -13.20 4.87
C TYR A 610 -8.41 -13.60 4.39
N ARG A 611 -9.13 -12.66 3.80
CA ARG A 611 -10.44 -12.88 3.18
C ARG A 611 -10.39 -12.46 1.71
N PRO A 612 -10.19 -13.40 0.77
CA PRO A 612 -10.11 -13.09 -0.66
C PRO A 612 -11.31 -12.28 -1.18
N GLU A 613 -12.48 -12.48 -0.59
CA GLU A 613 -13.74 -11.83 -0.97
C GLU A 613 -13.71 -10.32 -0.73
N THR A 614 -12.96 -9.85 0.27
CA THR A 614 -12.88 -8.44 0.68
C THR A 614 -11.50 -7.82 0.46
N GLU A 615 -10.56 -8.54 -0.17
CA GLU A 615 -9.14 -8.17 -0.28
C GLU A 615 -8.89 -6.70 -0.67
N ARG A 616 -9.63 -6.16 -1.65
CA ARG A 616 -9.49 -4.75 -2.07
C ARG A 616 -9.67 -3.77 -0.90
N TRP A 617 -10.56 -4.07 0.03
CA TRP A 617 -10.95 -3.17 1.13
C TRP A 617 -10.13 -3.39 2.40
N SER A 618 -9.72 -4.63 2.66
CA SER A 618 -9.06 -5.03 3.92
C SER A 618 -7.57 -5.32 3.79
N HIS A 619 -7.04 -5.43 2.56
CA HIS A 619 -5.67 -5.88 2.33
C HIS A 619 -4.95 -5.06 1.26
N TYR A 620 -5.51 -3.92 0.85
CA TYR A 620 -4.88 -2.98 -0.06
C TYR A 620 -4.98 -1.55 0.48
N SER A 621 -3.89 -0.81 0.36
CA SER A 621 -3.84 0.60 0.75
C SER A 621 -3.03 1.42 -0.26
N GLN A 622 -3.26 2.74 -0.30
CA GLN A 622 -2.47 3.64 -1.14
C GLN A 622 -1.06 3.85 -0.56
N ALA A 623 -0.07 3.81 -1.42
CA ALA A 623 1.34 3.76 -1.05
C ALA A 623 2.22 4.42 -2.12
N ILE A 624 3.35 4.98 -1.70
CA ILE A 624 4.44 5.46 -2.57
C ILE A 624 5.64 4.56 -2.34
N LEU A 625 5.89 3.61 -3.26
CA LEU A 625 6.88 2.54 -3.08
C LEU A 625 8.31 3.05 -2.78
N PRO A 626 8.90 4.00 -3.54
CA PRO A 626 10.24 4.52 -3.26
C PRO A 626 10.28 5.46 -2.05
N GLY A 627 9.12 5.88 -1.53
CA GLY A 627 9.02 6.59 -0.26
C GLY A 627 9.05 5.63 0.92
N GLN A 628 8.40 4.47 0.79
CA GLN A 628 8.35 3.45 1.83
C GLN A 628 9.66 2.66 1.98
N PHE A 629 10.25 2.24 0.86
CA PHE A 629 11.34 1.26 0.86
C PHE A 629 12.57 1.77 0.10
N ASP A 630 13.74 1.30 0.53
CA ASP A 630 15.01 1.45 -0.20
C ASP A 630 15.16 0.38 -1.29
N ALA A 631 14.51 -0.77 -1.11
CA ALA A 631 14.54 -1.85 -2.10
C ALA A 631 13.24 -2.67 -2.08
N TRP A 632 12.92 -3.25 -3.23
CA TRP A 632 11.73 -4.09 -3.43
C TRP A 632 12.13 -5.48 -3.92
N VAL A 633 11.74 -6.50 -3.16
CA VAL A 633 11.96 -7.92 -3.47
C VAL A 633 10.66 -8.50 -4.01
N TRP A 634 10.73 -9.09 -5.21
CA TRP A 634 9.57 -9.60 -5.90
C TRP A 634 9.63 -11.11 -6.10
N PHE A 635 8.50 -11.78 -5.87
CA PHE A 635 8.25 -13.17 -6.27
C PHE A 635 6.88 -13.25 -6.94
N ASP A 636 6.83 -13.63 -8.21
CA ASP A 636 5.59 -13.59 -9.00
C ASP A 636 4.52 -14.59 -8.52
N GLU A 637 4.95 -15.77 -8.09
CA GLU A 637 4.09 -16.81 -7.54
C GLU A 637 4.71 -17.34 -6.24
N THR A 638 3.88 -17.46 -5.20
CA THR A 638 4.33 -17.85 -3.85
C THR A 638 3.52 -19.01 -3.26
N THR A 639 4.07 -19.67 -2.25
CA THR A 639 3.46 -20.83 -1.59
C THR A 639 3.27 -20.62 -0.09
N ALA A 640 2.22 -21.24 0.46
CA ALA A 640 1.94 -21.17 1.89
C ALA A 640 3.04 -21.86 2.71
N VAL A 641 3.38 -21.30 3.87
CA VAL A 641 4.29 -21.95 4.84
C VAL A 641 3.73 -23.29 5.30
N THR A 642 4.62 -24.21 5.65
CA THR A 642 4.25 -25.49 6.27
C THR A 642 4.35 -25.37 7.80
N PRO A 643 3.25 -25.40 8.55
CA PRO A 643 3.29 -25.28 10.01
C PRO A 643 3.93 -26.52 10.65
N LEU A 644 4.61 -26.34 11.78
CA LEU A 644 5.12 -27.47 12.56
C LEU A 644 4.01 -28.11 13.41
N PRO A 645 4.06 -29.43 13.67
CA PRO A 645 3.09 -30.09 14.54
C PRO A 645 3.07 -29.47 15.94
N GLY A 646 1.87 -29.32 16.52
CA GLY A 646 1.68 -28.77 17.86
C GLY A 646 0.27 -28.98 18.40
N LYS A 647 0.11 -28.94 19.73
CA LYS A 647 -1.22 -28.80 20.34
C LYS A 647 -1.66 -27.36 20.15
N ILE A 648 -2.87 -27.15 19.63
CA ILE A 648 -3.53 -25.85 19.70
C ILE A 648 -4.03 -25.74 21.14
N GLU A 649 -3.36 -24.93 21.96
CA GLU A 649 -3.93 -24.58 23.26
C GLU A 649 -5.11 -23.63 23.03
N ALA A 650 -6.17 -23.76 23.85
CA ALA A 650 -7.31 -22.86 23.74
C ALA A 650 -6.83 -21.44 24.09
N ALA A 651 -6.99 -20.51 23.16
CA ALA A 651 -6.45 -19.16 23.28
C ALA A 651 -6.98 -18.44 24.54
N GLU A 652 -6.07 -17.75 25.20
CA GLU A 652 -6.39 -16.54 25.98
C GLU A 652 -6.97 -15.52 24.97
N GLU A 653 -8.04 -14.79 25.31
CA GLU A 653 -8.74 -13.89 24.35
C GLU A 653 -7.76 -12.80 23.86
N GLU A 654 -7.11 -13.00 22.71
CA GLU A 654 -6.09 -12.07 22.19
C GLU A 654 -6.74 -10.83 21.57
N THR A 655 -6.00 -9.73 21.64
CA THR A 655 -6.42 -8.40 21.19
C THR A 655 -6.43 -8.29 19.68
N TYR A 656 -7.56 -7.85 19.13
CA TYR A 656 -7.69 -7.36 17.77
C TYR A 656 -6.70 -6.21 17.52
N PRO A 657 -5.70 -6.33 16.64
CA PRO A 657 -5.10 -5.14 16.05
C PRO A 657 -6.19 -4.49 15.18
N PHE A 658 -6.68 -3.31 15.58
CA PHE A 658 -7.45 -2.45 14.70
C PHE A 658 -6.44 -1.81 13.74
N GLY A 659 -6.44 -2.20 12.45
CA GLY A 659 -5.49 -1.61 11.49
C GLY A 659 -5.32 -2.23 10.11
N LEU A 660 -5.94 -3.38 9.78
CA LEU A 660 -5.94 -3.94 8.42
C LEU A 660 -7.36 -4.32 7.97
#